data_AF-A0A165WYT1-F1
#
_entry.id   AF-A0A165WYT1-F1
#
_cell.length_a   1.000
_cell.length_b   1.000
_cell.length_c   1.000
_cell.angle_alpha   90.00
_cell.angle_beta   90.00
_cell.angle_gamma   90.00
#
_symmetry.space_group_name_H-M   'P 1'
#
loop_
_entity.id
_entity.type
_entity.pdbx_description
1 polymer ?
#
loop_
_entity_poly.entity_id
_entity_poly.type
_entity_poly.pdbx_seq_one_letter_code
_entity_poly.pdbx_strand_id
1 'polypeptide(L)'
;MNLPPHMRFKPENVFIAGITPGPNAPNMITISHIIELLVSAVSSYVQPGRQVPTFRYPLGTLIQLRVAPLIADIEAVRKAAGFMSHSAKLFCSFCELTSDHIEELDSSKWKLRSGAQVRVEAEKWRSLTTKAAREAQAKSTGVRWTPFYLLGSWNSVEHVMLGYMHNWLEGVLKHQLRNLWGIGPSKENAADMPPSDGERDVPETDAESDASGYSHTSSSLLEADVPPPSSSISGDNTPRASHFTLPSEFLEDDSDNDSDGDVEITIEPGPAPTSSHGPFQFTKLQIMMIRNAIAQVSLPTHIDRPPTNLGQARHGKLKADAYLVLFAFIFPLIIPEIWWSFPIPSYERDLLESFCHLIVSTFIVISYKSSAHDRSSFAYHYTSYRRSIQELFPNPSKPNHHYAMHYPTIMENWGPVAALNEFAGERLNGQMQRTKTNRHMRDMDFTMLRQACRRARLQALLQDGASDQDALSELSAILTDTCVEADPTFAESGLPHEHPLSDEQLSTFLATGPMLEDAPYHLILDYVQNHLQPVQSFNEIPAQPGIPVLPPNAHQLRTFTLDGRTFCDQLQHEGNSAVQFCDTHGTNRTGFIQSIWILPVEQQLQTFLLVRPHNPLPGPEFQRTPYAHYQNLKTHIYDATPSPYIIVLEPKDILSHVTTLRRPAGTYGILRQTLVVCSALNRDRK
;
A
#
# COMPACT_ATOMS: atom_id res chain seq x y z
N MET A 1 -4.37 -12.61 -11.90
CA MET A 1 -2.89 -12.57 -11.82
C MET A 1 -2.41 -13.89 -11.23
N ASN A 2 -1.40 -14.52 -11.85
CA ASN A 2 -1.08 -15.94 -11.64
C ASN A 2 -0.34 -16.24 -10.32
N LEU A 3 0.27 -15.22 -9.70
CA LEU A 3 1.02 -15.37 -8.46
C LEU A 3 0.25 -14.82 -7.26
N PRO A 4 0.43 -15.40 -6.05
CA PRO A 4 -0.04 -14.82 -4.80
C PRO A 4 0.48 -13.38 -4.62
N PRO A 5 -0.27 -12.47 -3.97
CA PRO A 5 0.10 -11.06 -3.82
C PRO A 5 1.54 -10.83 -3.31
N HIS A 6 2.01 -11.63 -2.36
CA HIS A 6 3.34 -11.51 -1.75
C HIS A 6 4.49 -11.96 -2.69
N MET A 7 4.19 -12.61 -3.82
CA MET A 7 5.19 -13.05 -4.80
C MET A 7 5.27 -12.16 -6.05
N ARG A 8 4.16 -11.49 -6.42
CA ARG A 8 4.00 -10.81 -7.73
C ARG A 8 5.11 -9.83 -8.08
N PHE A 9 5.62 -9.11 -7.09
CA PHE A 9 6.56 -8.00 -7.27
C PHE A 9 7.96 -8.31 -6.76
N LYS A 10 8.23 -9.57 -6.40
CA LYS A 10 9.60 -9.99 -6.10
C LYS A 10 10.44 -9.89 -7.39
N PRO A 11 11.71 -9.46 -7.34
CA PRO A 11 12.43 -9.14 -8.58
C PRO A 11 12.62 -10.35 -9.51
N GLU A 12 12.67 -11.57 -8.98
CA GLU A 12 12.68 -12.82 -9.76
C GLU A 12 11.38 -13.09 -10.54
N ASN A 13 10.26 -12.49 -10.14
CA ASN A 13 8.94 -12.65 -10.76
C ASN A 13 8.55 -11.47 -11.66
N VAL A 14 9.38 -10.43 -11.74
CA VAL A 14 9.14 -9.23 -12.56
C VAL A 14 10.06 -9.22 -13.77
N PHE A 15 9.46 -9.16 -14.95
CA PHE A 15 10.19 -9.05 -16.21
C PHE A 15 10.08 -7.63 -16.78
N ILE A 16 11.22 -6.94 -16.89
CA ILE A 16 11.30 -5.61 -17.52
C ILE A 16 11.42 -5.80 -19.03
N ALA A 17 10.33 -5.52 -19.75
CA ALA A 17 10.26 -5.71 -21.19
C ALA A 17 10.96 -4.61 -22.00
N GLY A 18 11.13 -3.41 -21.43
CA GLY A 18 11.76 -2.27 -22.09
C GLY A 18 11.87 -1.07 -21.16
N ILE A 19 12.77 -0.15 -21.52
CA ILE A 19 12.96 1.15 -20.85
C ILE A 19 12.80 2.23 -21.93
N THR A 20 12.01 3.26 -21.65
CA THR A 20 11.86 4.40 -22.55
C THR A 20 13.13 5.26 -22.50
N PRO A 21 13.75 5.60 -23.64
CA PRO A 21 14.96 6.40 -23.67
C PRO A 21 14.68 7.81 -23.12
N GLY A 22 15.60 8.32 -22.30
CA GLY A 22 15.60 9.72 -21.87
C GLY A 22 16.14 10.67 -22.96
N PRO A 23 16.21 11.99 -22.70
CA PRO A 23 15.91 12.67 -21.44
C PRO A 23 14.46 13.14 -21.29
N ASN A 24 13.67 13.10 -22.37
CA ASN A 24 12.31 13.63 -22.38
C ASN A 24 11.28 12.58 -21.99
N ALA A 25 10.13 13.03 -21.48
CA ALA A 25 9.00 12.15 -21.23
C ALA A 25 8.56 11.47 -22.54
N PRO A 26 8.30 10.14 -22.52
CA PRO A 26 7.93 9.44 -23.73
C PRO A 26 6.54 9.86 -24.18
N ASN A 27 6.40 10.13 -25.48
CA ASN A 27 5.11 10.39 -26.10
C ASN A 27 4.40 9.07 -26.45
N MET A 28 3.15 9.17 -26.93
CA MET A 28 2.34 8.00 -27.29
C MET A 28 3.00 7.14 -28.40
N ILE A 29 3.70 7.77 -29.34
CA ILE A 29 4.37 7.08 -30.46
C ILE A 29 5.52 6.23 -29.93
N THR A 30 6.40 6.82 -29.10
CA THR A 30 7.52 6.11 -28.46
C THR A 30 7.04 4.93 -27.63
N ILE A 31 6.01 5.15 -26.81
CA ILE A 31 5.40 4.08 -25.99
C ILE A 31 4.85 2.96 -26.88
N SER A 32 4.16 3.32 -27.97
CA SER A 32 3.60 2.34 -28.91
C SER A 32 4.70 1.49 -29.56
N HIS A 33 5.79 2.07 -30.04
CA HIS A 33 6.88 1.29 -30.65
C HIS A 33 7.51 0.28 -29.68
N ILE A 34 7.67 0.64 -28.41
CA ILE A 34 8.21 -0.26 -27.38
C ILE A 34 7.20 -1.39 -27.09
N ILE A 35 5.92 -1.05 -26.92
CA ILE A 35 4.86 -2.02 -26.63
C ILE A 35 4.65 -2.99 -27.81
N GLU A 36 4.81 -2.53 -29.05
CA GLU A 36 4.64 -3.37 -30.24
C GLU A 36 5.57 -4.58 -30.26
N LEU A 37 6.83 -4.42 -29.81
CA LEU A 37 7.78 -5.54 -29.68
C LEU A 37 7.29 -6.60 -28.69
N LEU A 38 6.82 -6.16 -27.52
CA LEU A 38 6.28 -7.04 -26.49
C LEU A 38 5.00 -7.72 -26.99
N VAL A 39 4.07 -6.96 -27.57
CA VAL A 39 2.80 -7.48 -28.07
C VAL A 39 3.02 -8.47 -29.22
N SER A 40 3.95 -8.21 -30.12
CA SER A 40 4.31 -9.15 -31.19
C SER A 40 4.83 -10.47 -30.62
N ALA A 41 5.73 -10.43 -29.62
CA ALA A 41 6.21 -11.64 -28.96
C ALA A 41 5.06 -12.41 -28.27
N VAL A 42 4.20 -11.71 -27.52
CA VAL A 42 3.08 -12.31 -26.79
C VAL A 42 1.99 -12.85 -27.72
N SER A 43 1.74 -12.19 -28.86
CA SER A 43 0.71 -12.60 -29.84
C SER A 43 0.88 -14.05 -30.29
N SER A 44 2.14 -14.49 -30.36
CA SER A 44 2.50 -15.85 -30.75
C SER A 44 2.09 -16.93 -29.74
N TYR A 45 1.70 -16.54 -28.53
CA TYR A 45 1.23 -17.39 -27.43
C TYR A 45 -0.27 -17.27 -27.15
N VAL A 46 -1.05 -16.51 -27.94
CA VAL A 46 -2.47 -16.24 -27.60
C VAL A 46 -3.39 -17.43 -27.93
N GLN A 47 -3.52 -17.79 -29.21
CA GLN A 47 -4.32 -18.93 -29.67
C GLN A 47 -3.63 -19.60 -30.86
N PRO A 48 -3.46 -20.94 -30.87
CA PRO A 48 -3.86 -21.91 -29.85
C PRO A 48 -2.93 -21.94 -28.60
N GLY A 49 -1.91 -21.11 -28.54
CA GLY A 49 -0.82 -21.18 -27.56
C GLY A 49 0.44 -21.83 -28.15
N ARG A 50 1.50 -21.98 -27.35
CA ARG A 50 2.75 -22.64 -27.76
C ARG A 50 3.15 -23.73 -26.79
N GLN A 51 3.69 -24.83 -27.33
CA GLN A 51 4.30 -25.87 -26.52
C GLN A 51 5.64 -25.38 -25.99
N VAL A 52 5.79 -25.34 -24.67
CA VAL A 52 7.02 -24.92 -23.99
C VAL A 52 7.50 -26.06 -23.10
N PRO A 53 8.69 -26.64 -23.37
CA PRO A 53 9.32 -27.61 -22.48
C PRO A 53 9.60 -26.99 -21.11
N THR A 54 9.29 -27.74 -20.05
CA THR A 54 9.62 -27.36 -18.67
C THR A 54 10.29 -28.54 -17.98
N PHE A 55 10.93 -28.31 -16.83
CA PHE A 55 11.59 -29.38 -16.07
C PHE A 55 10.64 -30.57 -15.78
N ARG A 56 9.40 -30.28 -15.34
CA ARG A 56 8.38 -31.31 -15.07
C ARG A 56 7.70 -31.86 -16.33
N TYR A 57 7.74 -31.13 -17.44
CA TYR A 57 7.15 -31.54 -18.71
C TYR A 57 8.16 -31.36 -19.86
N PRO A 58 9.16 -32.26 -20.00
CA PRO A 58 10.20 -32.15 -21.03
C PRO A 58 9.65 -32.23 -22.46
N LEU A 59 8.51 -32.90 -22.65
CA LEU A 59 7.80 -32.99 -23.94
C LEU A 59 7.02 -31.72 -24.30
N GLY A 60 7.00 -30.71 -23.42
CA GLY A 60 6.23 -29.50 -23.59
C GLY A 60 4.93 -29.51 -22.79
N THR A 61 4.53 -28.34 -22.35
CA THR A 61 3.16 -28.04 -21.93
C THR A 61 2.62 -26.89 -22.78
N LEU A 62 1.32 -26.91 -23.07
CA LEU A 62 0.70 -25.84 -23.85
C LEU A 62 0.57 -24.60 -22.96
N ILE A 63 1.29 -23.54 -23.32
CA ILE A 63 1.23 -22.25 -22.63
C ILE A 63 0.46 -21.25 -23.50
N GLN A 64 -0.56 -20.65 -22.90
CA GLN A 64 -1.26 -19.49 -23.45
C GLN A 64 -0.96 -18.25 -22.61
N LEU A 65 -0.72 -17.12 -23.28
CA LEU A 65 -0.48 -15.83 -22.61
C LEU A 65 -1.64 -14.87 -22.87
N ARG A 66 -1.99 -14.12 -21.83
CA ARG A 66 -2.92 -12.98 -21.88
C ARG A 66 -2.30 -11.81 -21.13
N VAL A 67 -2.44 -10.61 -21.67
CA VAL A 67 -1.93 -9.38 -21.07
C VAL A 67 -3.08 -8.63 -20.42
N ALA A 68 -3.09 -8.61 -19.08
CA ALA A 68 -3.92 -7.73 -18.27
C ALA A 68 -3.50 -7.82 -16.79
N PRO A 69 -3.74 -6.79 -15.96
CA PRO A 69 -4.20 -5.45 -16.32
C PRO A 69 -3.06 -4.47 -16.69
N LEU A 70 -3.39 -3.34 -17.32
CA LEU A 70 -2.49 -2.20 -17.48
C LEU A 70 -2.59 -1.29 -16.24
N ILE A 71 -1.49 -1.17 -15.52
CA ILE A 71 -1.34 -0.37 -14.30
C ILE A 71 -0.24 0.66 -14.54
N ALA A 72 -0.59 1.94 -14.44
CA ALA A 72 0.36 3.05 -14.39
C ALA A 72 -0.35 4.28 -13.78
N ASP A 73 0.35 5.40 -13.67
CA ASP A 73 -0.32 6.68 -13.41
C ASP A 73 -1.32 7.02 -14.52
N ILE A 74 -2.20 7.99 -14.25
CA ILE A 74 -3.29 8.37 -15.17
C ILE A 74 -2.75 8.82 -16.54
N GLU A 75 -1.59 9.48 -16.58
CA GLU A 75 -1.04 10.03 -17.81
C GLU A 75 -0.46 8.92 -18.70
N ALA A 76 0.37 8.06 -18.12
CA ALA A 76 0.97 6.91 -18.78
C ALA A 76 -0.09 5.90 -19.23
N VAL A 77 -1.09 5.61 -18.39
CA VAL A 77 -2.21 4.72 -18.74
C VAL A 77 -2.90 5.21 -20.01
N ARG A 78 -3.15 6.51 -20.15
CA ARG A 78 -3.86 7.06 -21.32
C ARG A 78 -3.03 6.96 -22.58
N LYS A 79 -1.76 7.34 -22.49
CA LYS A 79 -0.83 7.23 -23.61
C LYS A 79 -0.73 5.77 -24.08
N ALA A 80 -0.59 4.83 -23.15
CA ALA A 80 -0.44 3.40 -23.46
C ALA A 80 -1.76 2.75 -23.94
N ALA A 81 -2.90 3.09 -23.34
CA ALA A 81 -4.22 2.52 -23.68
C ALA A 81 -4.89 3.19 -24.89
N GLY A 82 -4.35 4.29 -25.41
CA GLY A 82 -4.88 5.00 -26.57
C GLY A 82 -6.01 5.98 -26.23
N PHE A 83 -6.03 6.57 -25.04
CA PHE A 83 -6.99 7.63 -24.66
C PHE A 83 -6.36 9.03 -24.70
N MET A 84 -7.21 10.05 -24.77
CA MET A 84 -6.80 11.45 -24.70
C MET A 84 -6.43 11.88 -23.26
N SER A 85 -5.68 12.98 -23.14
CA SER A 85 -5.24 13.55 -21.87
C SER A 85 -6.41 14.12 -21.03
N HIS A 86 -6.12 14.51 -19.78
CA HIS A 86 -7.13 15.01 -18.85
C HIS A 86 -7.69 16.38 -19.22
N SER A 87 -6.99 17.12 -20.08
CA SER A 87 -7.41 18.41 -20.64
C SER A 87 -8.31 18.25 -21.88
N ALA A 88 -8.51 17.04 -22.39
CA ALA A 88 -9.39 16.82 -23.53
C ALA A 88 -10.87 16.90 -23.14
N LYS A 89 -11.74 17.27 -24.08
CA LYS A 89 -13.19 17.30 -23.87
C LYS A 89 -13.73 15.94 -23.40
N LEU A 90 -13.24 14.85 -24.01
CA LEU A 90 -13.50 13.48 -23.57
C LEU A 90 -12.33 13.00 -22.70
N PHE A 91 -12.37 13.39 -21.43
CA PHE A 91 -11.29 13.25 -20.45
C PHE A 91 -11.26 11.89 -19.73
N CYS A 92 -12.28 11.04 -19.91
CA CYS A 92 -12.47 9.79 -19.18
C CYS A 92 -12.30 8.56 -20.09
N SER A 93 -11.56 7.55 -19.60
CA SER A 93 -11.36 6.27 -20.28
C SER A 93 -12.56 5.33 -20.19
N PHE A 94 -13.45 5.56 -19.22
CA PHE A 94 -14.56 4.65 -18.90
C PHE A 94 -15.92 5.12 -19.44
N CYS A 95 -16.11 6.42 -19.65
CA CYS A 95 -17.35 6.98 -20.17
C CYS A 95 -17.09 8.12 -21.17
N GLU A 96 -18.17 8.59 -21.81
CA GLU A 96 -18.16 9.69 -22.78
C GLU A 96 -18.62 11.02 -22.16
N LEU A 97 -18.62 11.14 -20.82
CA LEU A 97 -18.92 12.42 -20.17
C LEU A 97 -17.90 13.47 -20.59
N THR A 98 -18.39 14.67 -20.89
CA THR A 98 -17.54 15.78 -21.32
C THR A 98 -17.03 16.57 -20.12
N SER A 99 -15.85 17.18 -20.24
CA SER A 99 -15.22 18.00 -19.18
C SER A 99 -16.16 19.07 -18.62
N ASP A 100 -17.02 19.63 -19.46
CA ASP A 100 -17.99 20.68 -19.10
C ASP A 100 -19.06 20.19 -18.10
N HIS A 101 -19.24 18.87 -18.00
CA HIS A 101 -20.21 18.20 -17.13
C HIS A 101 -19.54 17.39 -16.01
N ILE A 102 -18.29 17.71 -15.64
CA ILE A 102 -17.52 16.98 -14.60
C ILE A 102 -18.22 16.91 -13.22
N GLU A 103 -19.15 17.82 -12.97
CA GLU A 103 -19.96 17.89 -11.75
C GLU A 103 -21.28 17.10 -11.82
N GLU A 104 -21.61 16.48 -12.96
CA GLU A 104 -22.77 15.58 -13.05
C GLU A 104 -22.49 14.30 -12.25
N LEU A 105 -23.31 14.04 -11.23
CA LEU A 105 -23.14 12.93 -10.30
C LEU A 105 -24.08 11.75 -10.59
N ASP A 106 -25.10 11.95 -11.43
CA ASP A 106 -26.02 10.88 -11.81
C ASP A 106 -25.37 9.99 -12.87
N SER A 107 -24.80 8.87 -12.42
CA SER A 107 -24.14 7.90 -13.28
C SER A 107 -25.07 7.27 -14.32
N SER A 108 -26.39 7.33 -14.14
CA SER A 108 -27.36 6.80 -15.12
C SER A 108 -27.40 7.64 -16.41
N LYS A 109 -27.01 8.92 -16.33
CA LYS A 109 -26.90 9.81 -17.50
C LYS A 109 -25.60 9.63 -18.27
N TRP A 110 -24.64 8.89 -17.72
CA TRP A 110 -23.34 8.72 -18.34
C TRP A 110 -23.40 7.61 -19.37
N LYS A 111 -23.03 7.93 -20.61
CA LYS A 111 -22.82 6.92 -21.64
C LYS A 111 -21.48 6.22 -21.39
N LEU A 112 -21.54 4.97 -20.92
CA LEU A 112 -20.35 4.14 -20.69
C LEU A 112 -19.74 3.71 -22.04
N ARG A 113 -18.41 3.67 -22.10
CA ARG A 113 -17.68 3.15 -23.25
C ARG A 113 -17.72 1.62 -23.22
N SER A 114 -17.82 0.99 -24.39
CA SER A 114 -17.60 -0.46 -24.53
C SER A 114 -16.27 -0.74 -25.19
N GLY A 115 -15.59 -1.83 -24.80
CA GLY A 115 -14.32 -2.22 -25.41
C GLY A 115 -14.42 -2.44 -26.93
N ALA A 116 -15.55 -2.99 -27.40
CA ALA A 116 -15.82 -3.19 -28.82
C ALA A 116 -15.94 -1.86 -29.59
N GLN A 117 -16.68 -0.89 -29.05
CA GLN A 117 -16.79 0.44 -29.66
C GLN A 117 -15.42 1.13 -29.71
N VAL A 118 -14.69 1.14 -28.61
CA VAL A 118 -13.37 1.79 -28.53
C VAL A 118 -12.40 1.14 -29.51
N ARG A 119 -12.46 -0.17 -29.70
CA ARG A 119 -11.65 -0.88 -30.71
C ARG A 119 -11.97 -0.44 -32.14
N VAL A 120 -13.25 -0.33 -32.50
CA VAL A 120 -13.67 0.15 -33.84
C VAL A 120 -13.18 1.58 -34.07
N GLU A 121 -13.29 2.45 -33.07
CA GLU A 121 -12.78 3.82 -33.13
C GLU A 121 -11.25 3.86 -33.28
N ALA A 122 -10.52 3.01 -32.54
CA ALA A 122 -9.07 2.89 -32.66
C ALA A 122 -8.63 2.36 -34.03
N GLU A 123 -9.30 1.35 -34.58
CA GLU A 123 -9.01 0.82 -35.91
C GLU A 123 -9.28 1.86 -37.01
N LYS A 124 -10.36 2.63 -36.87
CA LYS A 124 -10.63 3.77 -37.76
C LYS A 124 -9.53 4.82 -37.65
N TRP A 125 -9.01 5.10 -36.45
CA TRP A 125 -7.92 6.06 -36.28
C TRP A 125 -6.65 5.57 -37.01
N ARG A 126 -6.36 4.27 -36.91
CA ARG A 126 -5.22 3.63 -37.57
C ARG A 126 -5.32 3.70 -39.10
N SER A 127 -6.52 3.55 -39.67
CA SER A 127 -6.73 3.55 -41.12
C SER A 127 -6.62 4.93 -41.76
N LEU A 128 -6.70 6.01 -40.99
CA LEU A 128 -6.48 7.37 -41.48
C LEU A 128 -5.01 7.59 -41.85
N THR A 129 -4.78 8.28 -42.96
CA THR A 129 -3.44 8.50 -43.54
C THR A 129 -2.79 9.81 -43.11
N THR A 130 -3.56 10.85 -42.78
CA THR A 130 -3.02 12.18 -42.43
C THR A 130 -3.02 12.42 -40.92
N LYS A 131 -1.99 13.11 -40.42
CA LYS A 131 -1.87 13.56 -39.01
C LYS A 131 -3.11 14.36 -38.59
N ALA A 132 -3.53 15.32 -39.41
CA ALA A 132 -4.72 16.14 -39.18
C ALA A 132 -6.02 15.34 -39.07
N ALA A 133 -6.24 14.31 -39.92
CA ALA A 133 -7.44 13.48 -39.82
C ALA A 133 -7.43 12.64 -38.54
N ARG A 134 -6.27 12.08 -38.17
CA ARG A 134 -6.08 11.33 -36.92
C ARG A 134 -6.36 12.19 -35.69
N GLU A 135 -5.86 13.42 -35.67
CA GLU A 135 -6.11 14.39 -34.60
C GLU A 135 -7.58 14.77 -34.50
N ALA A 136 -8.22 15.09 -35.63
CA ALA A 136 -9.64 15.42 -35.68
C ALA A 136 -10.51 14.27 -35.15
N GLN A 137 -10.19 13.03 -35.52
CA GLN A 137 -10.88 11.86 -34.99
C GLN A 137 -10.62 11.67 -33.49
N ALA A 138 -9.37 11.71 -33.05
CA ALA A 138 -9.02 11.52 -31.64
C ALA A 138 -9.70 12.59 -30.75
N LYS A 139 -9.82 13.83 -31.23
CA LYS A 139 -10.56 14.91 -30.56
C LYS A 139 -12.07 14.63 -30.49
N SER A 140 -12.63 14.01 -31.53
CA SER A 140 -14.04 13.66 -31.63
C SER A 140 -14.43 12.46 -30.75
N THR A 141 -13.64 11.39 -30.77
CA THR A 141 -13.98 10.12 -30.09
C THR A 141 -13.26 9.94 -28.75
N GLY A 142 -12.15 10.65 -28.53
CA GLY A 142 -11.28 10.49 -27.37
C GLY A 142 -10.32 9.29 -27.48
N VAL A 143 -10.20 8.67 -28.66
CA VAL A 143 -9.54 7.38 -28.86
C VAL A 143 -8.49 7.43 -29.97
N ARG A 144 -7.35 6.80 -29.71
CA ARG A 144 -6.19 6.58 -30.60
C ARG A 144 -5.90 5.08 -30.68
N TRP A 145 -5.20 4.66 -31.73
CA TRP A 145 -4.72 3.28 -31.82
C TRP A 145 -3.50 3.04 -30.94
N THR A 146 -3.43 1.84 -30.34
CA THR A 146 -2.28 1.32 -29.61
C THR A 146 -2.02 -0.14 -30.03
N PRO A 147 -0.76 -0.62 -30.02
CA PRO A 147 -0.44 -2.00 -30.37
C PRO A 147 -1.17 -3.05 -29.55
N PHE A 148 -1.66 -2.72 -28.35
CA PHE A 148 -2.47 -3.66 -27.56
C PHE A 148 -3.68 -4.23 -28.32
N TYR A 149 -4.26 -3.50 -29.29
CA TYR A 149 -5.37 -4.01 -30.11
C TYR A 149 -4.99 -5.18 -31.02
N LEU A 150 -3.70 -5.45 -31.23
CA LEU A 150 -3.23 -6.69 -31.89
C LEU A 150 -3.52 -7.93 -31.03
N LEU A 151 -3.68 -7.77 -29.72
CA LEU A 151 -4.14 -8.85 -28.84
C LEU A 151 -5.67 -8.92 -28.92
N GLY A 152 -6.20 -10.02 -29.46
CA GLY A 152 -7.65 -10.22 -29.59
C GLY A 152 -8.41 -10.12 -28.25
N SER A 153 -7.75 -10.48 -27.15
CA SER A 153 -8.31 -10.41 -25.80
C SER A 153 -8.26 -9.03 -25.14
N TRP A 154 -7.60 -8.04 -25.73
CA TRP A 154 -7.43 -6.72 -25.12
C TRP A 154 -8.75 -5.92 -25.10
N ASN A 155 -9.15 -5.47 -23.91
CA ASN A 155 -10.25 -4.54 -23.72
C ASN A 155 -9.73 -3.27 -23.02
N SER A 156 -9.60 -2.17 -23.76
CA SER A 156 -9.04 -0.92 -23.23
C SER A 156 -9.89 -0.24 -22.15
N VAL A 157 -11.17 -0.61 -22.00
CA VAL A 157 -12.03 -0.07 -20.94
C VAL A 157 -11.92 -0.92 -19.68
N GLU A 158 -11.98 -2.24 -19.83
CA GLU A 158 -11.97 -3.16 -18.68
C GLU A 158 -10.57 -3.47 -18.17
N HIS A 159 -9.53 -3.44 -19.01
CA HIS A 159 -8.17 -3.81 -18.62
C HIS A 159 -7.31 -2.63 -18.15
N VAL A 160 -7.87 -1.42 -18.18
CA VAL A 160 -7.22 -0.22 -17.64
C VAL A 160 -7.56 -0.08 -16.16
N MET A 161 -6.53 -0.02 -15.32
CA MET A 161 -6.70 0.21 -13.90
C MET A 161 -6.62 1.69 -13.58
N LEU A 162 -7.52 2.13 -12.70
CA LEU A 162 -7.39 3.43 -12.05
C LEU A 162 -6.43 3.29 -10.87
N GLY A 163 -5.43 4.17 -10.84
CA GLY A 163 -4.39 4.11 -9.83
C GLY A 163 -4.88 4.14 -8.39
N TYR A 164 -4.38 3.25 -7.53
CA TYR A 164 -4.62 3.32 -6.08
C TYR A 164 -3.89 4.54 -5.51
N MET A 165 -2.60 4.65 -5.82
CA MET A 165 -1.73 5.69 -5.29
C MET A 165 -2.02 7.03 -5.98
N HIS A 166 -1.94 7.07 -7.32
CA HIS A 166 -1.98 8.33 -8.05
C HIS A 166 -3.38 8.94 -8.16
N ASN A 167 -4.44 8.11 -8.20
CA ASN A 167 -5.80 8.64 -8.25
C ASN A 167 -6.39 8.85 -6.84
N TRP A 168 -6.37 7.84 -5.97
CA TRP A 168 -6.98 7.96 -4.65
C TRP A 168 -6.15 8.84 -3.71
N LEU A 169 -4.91 8.45 -3.42
CA LEU A 169 -4.08 9.16 -2.43
C LEU A 169 -3.64 10.53 -2.94
N GLU A 170 -2.99 10.58 -4.11
CA GLU A 170 -2.43 11.82 -4.65
C GLU A 170 -3.43 12.66 -5.45
N GLY A 171 -4.56 12.08 -5.86
CA GLY A 171 -5.64 12.79 -6.53
C GLY A 171 -6.69 13.29 -5.54
N VAL A 172 -7.48 12.36 -5.00
CA VAL A 172 -8.65 12.65 -4.15
C VAL A 172 -8.23 13.17 -2.77
N LEU A 173 -7.43 12.42 -2.00
CA LEU A 173 -7.10 12.80 -0.62
C LEU A 173 -6.21 14.04 -0.55
N LYS A 174 -5.24 14.14 -1.47
CA LYS A 174 -4.43 15.35 -1.62
C LYS A 174 -5.27 16.58 -1.97
N HIS A 175 -6.26 16.43 -2.85
CA HIS A 175 -7.16 17.55 -3.19
C HIS A 175 -7.97 17.98 -1.97
N GLN A 176 -8.53 17.02 -1.22
CA GLN A 176 -9.21 17.33 0.05
C GLN A 176 -8.30 18.11 1.00
N LEU A 177 -7.08 17.63 1.25
CA LEU A 177 -6.16 18.27 2.20
C LEU A 177 -5.69 19.66 1.75
N ARG A 178 -5.27 19.79 0.49
CA ARG A 178 -4.58 21.01 0.02
C ARG A 178 -5.50 22.05 -0.56
N ASN A 179 -6.49 21.63 -1.35
CA ASN A 179 -7.36 22.54 -2.08
C ASN A 179 -8.63 22.87 -1.28
N LEU A 180 -9.27 21.86 -0.69
CA LEU A 180 -10.53 22.06 0.03
C LEU A 180 -10.30 22.49 1.49
N TRP A 181 -9.29 21.94 2.16
CA TRP A 181 -8.93 22.31 3.53
C TRP A 181 -7.85 23.40 3.66
N GLY A 182 -7.21 23.77 2.55
CA GLY A 182 -6.15 24.79 2.55
C GLY A 182 -4.92 24.45 3.39
N ILE A 183 -4.66 23.16 3.68
CA ILE A 183 -3.50 22.74 4.48
C ILE A 183 -2.29 22.48 3.59
N GLY A 184 -1.26 23.33 3.72
CA GLY A 184 0.02 23.23 3.01
C GLY A 184 0.23 24.32 1.96
N PRO A 185 1.38 24.31 1.27
CA PRO A 185 1.70 25.33 0.28
C PRO A 185 0.78 25.20 -0.94
N SER A 186 0.11 26.30 -1.29
CA SER A 186 -0.59 26.49 -2.57
C SER A 186 0.25 27.40 -3.49
N LYS A 187 0.00 27.37 -4.80
CA LYS A 187 0.62 28.31 -5.75
C LYS A 187 0.32 29.77 -5.39
N GLU A 188 -0.82 30.03 -4.74
CA GLU A 188 -1.29 31.36 -4.33
C GLU A 188 -0.64 31.84 -3.02
N ASN A 189 -0.37 30.94 -2.07
CA ASN A 189 0.27 31.28 -0.78
C ASN A 189 1.82 31.22 -0.85
N ALA A 190 2.39 30.98 -2.04
CA ALA A 190 3.84 30.90 -2.22
C ALA A 190 4.52 32.29 -2.16
N ALA A 191 3.80 33.36 -2.49
CA ALA A 191 4.32 34.73 -2.56
C ALA A 191 4.44 35.41 -1.17
N ASP A 192 3.59 35.04 -0.21
CA ASP A 192 3.57 35.61 1.15
C ASP A 192 4.51 34.90 2.14
N MET A 193 5.34 33.97 1.65
CA MET A 193 6.19 33.12 2.48
C MET A 193 7.66 33.54 2.33
N PRO A 194 8.41 33.68 3.46
CA PRO A 194 9.79 34.12 3.41
C PRO A 194 10.65 33.13 2.62
N PRO A 195 11.70 33.61 1.91
CA PRO A 195 12.56 32.75 1.10
C PRO A 195 13.18 31.65 1.94
N SER A 196 13.16 30.43 1.40
CA SER A 196 13.91 29.30 1.93
C SER A 196 15.40 29.55 1.71
N ASP A 197 16.15 29.80 2.78
CA ASP A 197 17.62 29.87 2.72
C ASP A 197 18.18 28.50 2.31
N GLY A 198 18.75 28.45 1.10
CA GLY A 198 19.81 27.54 0.66
C GLY A 198 19.55 26.04 0.79
N GLU A 199 19.31 25.39 -0.34
CA GLU A 199 19.65 23.98 -0.56
C GLU A 199 21.09 23.74 -0.07
N ARG A 200 21.21 23.07 1.08
CA ARG A 200 22.39 22.28 1.40
C ARG A 200 21.98 20.84 1.10
N ASP A 201 22.66 20.25 0.12
CA ASP A 201 22.62 18.82 -0.17
C ASP A 201 22.86 18.03 1.13
N VAL A 202 21.78 17.57 1.75
CA VAL A 202 21.81 16.55 2.78
C VAL A 202 21.50 15.24 2.06
N PRO A 203 22.32 14.19 2.19
CA PRO A 203 22.04 12.92 1.53
C PRO A 203 20.67 12.43 1.98
N GLU A 204 19.77 12.16 1.04
CA GLU A 204 18.51 11.46 1.28
C GLU A 204 18.83 10.10 1.90
N THR A 205 18.70 10.00 3.22
CA THR A 205 18.60 8.70 3.89
C THR A 205 17.19 8.18 3.68
N ASP A 206 17.01 7.46 2.57
CA ASP A 206 15.85 6.63 2.31
C ASP A 206 15.89 5.41 3.26
N ALA A 207 15.18 5.50 4.38
CA ALA A 207 14.75 4.35 5.15
C ALA A 207 13.26 4.14 4.89
N GLU A 208 12.93 2.92 4.47
CA GLU A 208 11.73 2.54 3.73
C GLU A 208 10.52 2.29 4.65
N SER A 209 9.33 2.76 4.26
CA SER A 209 8.05 2.27 4.80
C SER A 209 7.74 0.91 4.17
N ASP A 210 7.59 -0.11 5.02
CA ASP A 210 7.52 -1.50 4.62
C ASP A 210 6.32 -1.85 3.72
N ALA A 211 6.65 -2.13 2.46
CA ALA A 211 5.93 -3.08 1.62
C ALA A 211 6.84 -4.25 1.23
N SER A 212 7.68 -4.73 2.15
CA SER A 212 8.22 -6.10 2.27
C SER A 212 9.29 -6.08 3.37
N GLY A 213 8.95 -6.60 4.54
CA GLY A 213 9.78 -6.54 5.74
C GLY A 213 11.18 -7.12 5.53
N TYR A 214 12.19 -6.30 5.76
CA TYR A 214 13.53 -6.66 6.25
C TYR A 214 14.13 -5.44 6.96
N SER A 215 14.46 -5.59 8.24
CA SER A 215 15.00 -4.53 9.11
C SER A 215 16.53 -4.67 9.18
N HIS A 216 17.28 -3.64 8.78
CA HIS A 216 18.72 -3.57 9.03
C HIS A 216 19.03 -2.92 10.39
N THR A 217 19.89 -3.55 11.18
CA THR A 217 20.59 -2.91 12.30
C THR A 217 22.05 -2.64 11.93
N SER A 218 22.57 -1.46 12.28
CA SER A 218 23.94 -1.05 11.96
C SER A 218 24.94 -1.58 12.99
N SER A 219 25.98 -2.26 12.53
CA SER A 219 27.22 -2.43 13.29
C SER A 219 28.40 -1.83 12.52
N SER A 220 29.10 -0.92 13.19
CA SER A 220 30.27 -0.18 12.73
C SER A 220 31.51 -1.08 12.77
N LEU A 221 32.14 -1.35 11.62
CA LEU A 221 33.50 -1.87 11.57
C LEU A 221 34.38 -1.03 10.64
N LEU A 222 35.57 -0.79 11.16
CA LEU A 222 36.59 0.18 10.75
C LEU A 222 37.19 -0.12 9.37
N GLU A 223 37.47 0.94 8.62
CA GLU A 223 38.24 0.91 7.38
C GLU A 223 39.63 0.28 7.60
N ALA A 224 39.97 -0.69 6.77
CA ALA A 224 41.34 -1.15 6.59
C ALA A 224 41.75 -0.93 5.13
N ASP A 225 42.67 0.01 4.95
CA ASP A 225 43.43 0.27 3.72
C ASP A 225 44.16 -0.99 3.23
N VAL A 226 44.00 -1.34 1.94
CA VAL A 226 44.92 -2.25 1.23
C VAL A 226 45.21 -1.70 -0.18
N PRO A 227 46.50 -1.56 -0.57
CA PRO A 227 46.93 -0.88 -1.80
C PRO A 227 46.84 -1.79 -3.05
N PRO A 228 46.96 -1.24 -4.27
CA PRO A 228 46.83 -2.02 -5.49
C PRO A 228 48.13 -2.80 -5.78
N PRO A 229 48.03 -3.93 -6.49
CA PRO A 229 49.06 -4.22 -7.47
C PRO A 229 48.51 -4.58 -8.84
N SER A 230 49.15 -3.94 -9.81
CA SER A 230 49.28 -4.28 -11.21
C SER A 230 49.66 -5.74 -11.47
N SER A 231 49.02 -6.36 -12.46
CA SER A 231 49.73 -7.10 -13.53
C SER A 231 48.77 -7.52 -14.64
N SER A 232 49.11 -7.08 -15.84
CA SER A 232 48.61 -7.52 -17.14
C SER A 232 48.79 -9.02 -17.36
N ILE A 233 47.72 -9.74 -17.69
CA ILE A 233 47.79 -10.93 -18.57
C ILE A 233 46.64 -10.86 -19.56
N SER A 234 47.03 -10.76 -20.82
CA SER A 234 46.25 -10.86 -22.05
C SER A 234 45.57 -12.21 -22.19
N GLY A 235 44.28 -12.22 -22.54
CA GLY A 235 43.51 -13.42 -22.86
C GLY A 235 42.31 -13.04 -23.70
N ASP A 236 42.57 -12.90 -24.98
CA ASP A 236 41.64 -12.63 -26.07
C ASP A 236 40.49 -13.66 -26.10
N ASN A 237 39.24 -13.19 -26.24
CA ASN A 237 38.08 -13.86 -26.88
C ASN A 237 36.74 -13.18 -26.51
N THR A 238 36.46 -12.03 -27.13
CA THR A 238 35.10 -11.50 -27.30
C THR A 238 34.56 -11.90 -28.68
N PRO A 239 33.37 -12.52 -28.82
CA PRO A 239 32.74 -12.67 -30.12
C PRO A 239 32.17 -11.32 -30.57
N ARG A 240 32.81 -10.79 -31.61
CA ARG A 240 32.36 -9.84 -32.64
C ARG A 240 30.85 -9.47 -32.59
N ALA A 241 30.58 -8.24 -32.19
CA ALA A 241 29.30 -7.57 -32.42
C ALA A 241 29.02 -7.48 -33.93
N SER A 242 27.88 -8.01 -34.36
CA SER A 242 27.36 -7.79 -35.71
C SER A 242 26.89 -6.34 -35.83
N HIS A 243 27.62 -5.56 -36.63
CA HIS A 243 27.18 -4.27 -37.16
C HIS A 243 25.85 -4.44 -37.89
N PHE A 244 24.76 -3.94 -37.30
CA PHE A 244 23.53 -3.65 -38.02
C PHE A 244 23.62 -2.19 -38.49
N THR A 245 23.92 -1.99 -39.77
CA THR A 245 23.98 -0.66 -40.39
C THR A 245 22.68 -0.47 -41.15
N LEU A 246 21.83 0.46 -40.72
CA LEU A 246 20.66 0.89 -41.49
C LEU A 246 21.13 1.66 -42.74
N PRO A 247 20.59 1.37 -43.94
CA PRO A 247 20.88 2.13 -45.15
C PRO A 247 20.45 3.60 -45.03
N SER A 248 21.29 4.49 -45.57
CA SER A 248 21.23 5.95 -45.45
C SER A 248 20.16 6.64 -46.33
N GLU A 249 19.06 5.96 -46.67
CA GLU A 249 18.02 6.48 -47.60
C GLU A 249 16.67 6.84 -46.92
N PHE A 250 16.63 6.99 -45.60
CA PHE A 250 15.47 7.54 -44.87
C PHE A 250 15.87 8.69 -43.92
N LEU A 251 16.87 9.47 -44.29
CA LEU A 251 17.12 10.77 -43.66
C LEU A 251 16.23 11.80 -44.34
N GLU A 252 14.93 11.74 -44.05
CA GLU A 252 14.08 12.92 -44.20
C GLU A 252 14.32 13.83 -43.00
N ASP A 253 14.60 15.08 -43.34
CA ASP A 253 14.88 16.23 -42.52
C ASP A 253 13.62 16.64 -41.75
N ASP A 254 13.38 16.04 -40.59
CA ASP A 254 12.32 16.50 -39.68
C ASP A 254 12.88 17.59 -38.75
N SER A 255 12.92 18.81 -39.30
CA SER A 255 12.91 20.03 -38.50
C SER A 255 11.50 20.24 -37.91
N ASP A 256 11.04 19.36 -37.04
CA ASP A 256 9.71 19.48 -36.45
C ASP A 256 9.77 19.90 -34.98
N ASN A 257 9.42 21.18 -34.82
CA ASN A 257 8.80 21.79 -33.67
C ASN A 257 7.50 21.04 -33.29
N ASP A 258 7.61 19.79 -32.87
CA ASP A 258 6.48 19.02 -32.34
C ASP A 258 6.43 19.23 -30.81
N SER A 259 5.98 20.44 -30.47
CA SER A 259 5.09 20.63 -29.33
C SER A 259 4.08 19.48 -29.37
N ASP A 260 3.95 18.73 -28.28
CA ASP A 260 2.76 17.90 -28.09
C ASP A 260 1.56 18.79 -28.46
N GLY A 261 0.88 18.44 -29.55
CA GLY A 261 -0.33 19.10 -30.03
C GLY A 261 -1.52 18.86 -29.09
N ASP A 262 -1.26 18.46 -27.85
CA ASP A 262 -2.15 18.81 -26.76
C ASP A 262 -1.94 20.32 -26.54
N VAL A 263 -2.67 21.13 -27.32
CA VAL A 263 -2.94 22.51 -26.96
C VAL A 263 -3.19 22.49 -25.46
N GLU A 264 -2.38 23.23 -24.70
CA GLU A 264 -2.64 23.53 -23.30
C GLU A 264 -3.93 24.36 -23.31
N ILE A 265 -5.07 23.67 -23.48
CA ILE A 265 -6.38 24.25 -23.28
C ILE A 265 -6.39 24.47 -21.79
N THR A 266 -6.05 25.69 -21.40
CA THR A 266 -6.47 26.27 -20.13
C THR A 266 -7.98 26.08 -20.10
N ILE A 267 -8.42 24.98 -19.49
CA ILE A 267 -9.85 24.73 -19.29
C ILE A 267 -10.28 25.81 -18.32
N GLU A 268 -11.10 26.74 -18.79
CA GLU A 268 -11.95 27.50 -17.90
C GLU A 268 -12.72 26.48 -17.06
N PRO A 269 -12.59 26.49 -15.72
CA PRO A 269 -13.28 25.53 -14.89
C PRO A 269 -14.76 25.51 -15.29
N GLY A 270 -15.33 24.32 -15.41
CA GLY A 270 -16.76 24.14 -15.62
C GLY A 270 -17.58 24.96 -14.62
N PRO A 271 -18.88 25.15 -14.85
CA PRO A 271 -19.72 26.08 -14.09
C PRO A 271 -19.40 25.98 -12.59
N ALA A 272 -19.10 27.14 -11.98
CA ALA A 272 -18.63 27.22 -10.61
C ALA A 272 -19.55 26.40 -9.69
N PRO A 273 -18.99 25.63 -8.74
CA PRO A 273 -19.79 24.86 -7.79
C PRO A 273 -20.83 25.77 -7.14
N THR A 274 -22.03 25.24 -6.89
CA THR A 274 -23.16 25.96 -6.30
C THR A 274 -22.97 26.28 -4.82
N SER A 275 -21.72 26.35 -4.35
CA SER A 275 -21.43 26.46 -2.95
C SER A 275 -22.03 27.74 -2.37
N SER A 276 -22.80 27.57 -1.29
CA SER A 276 -23.34 28.66 -0.49
C SER A 276 -22.30 29.27 0.46
N HIS A 277 -21.08 28.72 0.48
CA HIS A 277 -20.03 29.05 1.45
C HIS A 277 -18.77 29.62 0.80
N GLY A 278 -18.06 30.48 1.53
CA GLY A 278 -16.74 30.95 1.12
C GLY A 278 -15.66 29.88 1.25
N PRO A 279 -14.40 30.17 0.87
CA PRO A 279 -13.29 29.25 1.01
C PRO A 279 -13.12 28.79 2.47
N PHE A 280 -13.12 27.47 2.70
CA PHE A 280 -12.95 26.92 4.04
C PHE A 280 -11.49 27.02 4.50
N GLN A 281 -11.30 27.35 5.78
CA GLN A 281 -10.01 27.32 6.44
C GLN A 281 -10.17 26.84 7.88
N PHE A 282 -9.29 25.94 8.31
CA PHE A 282 -9.18 25.60 9.73
C PHE A 282 -8.65 26.79 10.53
N THR A 283 -9.20 26.99 11.73
CA THR A 283 -8.66 27.95 12.68
C THR A 283 -7.26 27.53 13.15
N LYS A 284 -6.46 28.49 13.64
CA LYS A 284 -5.12 28.21 14.20
C LYS A 284 -5.16 27.17 15.32
N LEU A 285 -6.21 27.19 16.15
CA LEU A 285 -6.42 26.23 17.22
C LEU A 285 -6.66 24.82 16.67
N GLN A 286 -7.53 24.67 15.66
CA GLN A 286 -7.82 23.38 15.04
C GLN A 286 -6.58 22.79 14.35
N ILE A 287 -5.78 23.60 13.64
CA ILE A 287 -4.51 23.14 13.08
C ILE A 287 -3.55 22.68 14.18
N MET A 288 -3.49 23.39 15.32
CA MET A 288 -2.68 22.97 16.46
C MET A 288 -3.16 21.64 17.05
N MET A 289 -4.49 21.43 17.14
CA MET A 289 -5.06 20.14 17.56
C MET A 289 -4.65 19.00 16.63
N ILE A 290 -4.71 19.21 15.31
CA ILE A 290 -4.29 18.22 14.31
C ILE A 290 -2.80 17.90 14.45
N ARG A 291 -1.94 18.92 14.53
CA ARG A 291 -0.49 18.73 14.70
C ARG A 291 -0.15 17.99 16.00
N ASN A 292 -0.83 18.32 17.09
CA ASN A 292 -0.67 17.64 18.36
C ASN A 292 -1.12 16.18 18.29
N ALA A 293 -2.25 15.90 17.62
CA ALA A 293 -2.69 14.53 17.38
C ALA A 293 -1.65 13.74 16.55
N ILE A 294 -1.08 14.33 15.49
CA ILE A 294 0.01 13.71 14.72
C ILE A 294 1.25 13.45 15.57
N ALA A 295 1.56 14.29 16.56
CA ALA A 295 2.70 14.10 17.46
C ALA A 295 2.45 13.04 18.55
N GLN A 296 1.21 12.92 19.03
CA GLN A 296 0.86 12.08 20.19
C GLN A 296 0.26 10.72 19.83
N VAL A 297 -0.24 10.53 18.60
CA VAL A 297 -0.81 9.26 18.17
C VAL A 297 0.22 8.14 18.32
N SER A 298 -0.21 7.02 18.87
CA SER A 298 0.58 5.79 18.92
C SER A 298 0.43 5.06 17.59
N LEU A 299 1.56 4.90 16.88
CA LEU A 299 1.65 4.20 15.59
C LEU A 299 2.60 3.01 15.77
N PRO A 300 2.31 1.84 15.16
CA PRO A 300 3.26 0.75 15.13
C PRO A 300 4.48 1.09 14.26
N THR A 301 5.59 0.40 14.46
CA THR A 301 6.90 0.73 13.86
C THR A 301 6.94 0.65 12.33
N HIS A 302 6.05 -0.13 11.72
CA HIS A 302 5.96 -0.28 10.26
C HIS A 302 5.13 0.85 9.59
N ILE A 303 4.67 1.84 10.35
CA ILE A 303 3.89 2.98 9.85
C ILE A 303 4.67 4.26 10.10
N ASP A 304 5.05 4.93 9.03
CA ASP A 304 5.78 6.19 9.11
C ASP A 304 4.88 7.31 9.62
N ARG A 305 5.40 8.07 10.58
CA ARG A 305 4.68 9.21 11.13
C ARG A 305 4.68 10.36 10.12
N PRO A 306 3.50 10.91 9.76
CA PRO A 306 3.44 12.12 8.94
C PRO A 306 4.07 13.33 9.66
N PRO A 307 4.38 14.41 8.94
CA PRO A 307 5.08 15.55 9.52
C PRO A 307 4.25 16.22 10.62
N THR A 308 4.82 16.35 11.82
CA THR A 308 4.17 16.96 12.98
C THR A 308 3.88 18.45 12.78
N ASN A 309 4.58 19.10 11.83
CA ASN A 309 4.38 20.49 11.43
C ASN A 309 3.46 20.66 10.20
N LEU A 310 2.55 19.70 9.96
CA LEU A 310 1.63 19.68 8.82
C LEU A 310 1.09 21.06 8.45
N GLY A 311 1.27 21.46 7.19
CA GLY A 311 0.83 22.75 6.67
C GLY A 311 1.89 23.87 6.67
N GLN A 312 3.08 23.67 7.25
CA GLN A 312 4.20 24.62 7.17
C GLN A 312 5.08 24.35 5.94
N ALA A 313 5.70 25.39 5.37
CA ALA A 313 6.55 25.27 4.18
C ALA A 313 7.82 24.41 4.37
N ARG A 314 8.31 24.27 5.61
CA ARG A 314 9.61 23.66 5.93
C ARG A 314 9.76 22.17 5.57
N HIS A 315 8.70 21.47 5.17
CA HIS A 315 8.75 20.01 4.95
C HIS A 315 8.44 19.58 3.50
N GLY A 316 8.30 20.52 2.56
CA GLY A 316 8.13 20.16 1.14
C GLY A 316 6.83 19.37 0.84
N LYS A 317 6.88 18.52 -0.20
CA LYS A 317 5.72 17.79 -0.74
C LYS A 317 5.53 16.46 0.02
N LEU A 318 4.37 16.27 0.65
CA LEU A 318 3.96 14.98 1.23
C LEU A 318 3.96 13.86 0.18
N LYS A 319 4.57 12.71 0.54
CA LYS A 319 4.51 11.44 -0.21
C LYS A 319 3.10 10.82 -0.14
N ALA A 320 2.79 9.89 -1.05
CA ALA A 320 1.48 9.25 -1.14
C ALA A 320 1.06 8.53 0.16
N ASP A 321 1.99 7.78 0.78
CA ASP A 321 1.74 7.04 2.02
C ASP A 321 1.37 7.97 3.19
N ALA A 322 1.94 9.17 3.25
CA ALA A 322 1.55 10.15 4.27
C ALA A 322 0.07 10.55 4.17
N TYR A 323 -0.53 10.61 2.97
CA TYR A 323 -1.98 10.84 2.85
C TYR A 323 -2.78 9.64 3.32
N LEU A 324 -2.31 8.41 3.06
CA LEU A 324 -2.94 7.20 3.57
C LEU A 324 -2.95 7.23 5.11
N VAL A 325 -1.80 7.46 5.74
CA VAL A 325 -1.69 7.48 7.20
C VAL A 325 -2.55 8.58 7.81
N LEU A 326 -2.52 9.79 7.24
CA LEU A 326 -3.34 10.90 7.71
C LEU A 326 -4.84 10.57 7.63
N PHE A 327 -5.36 10.20 6.46
CA PHE A 327 -6.81 10.02 6.28
C PHE A 327 -7.33 8.71 6.88
N ALA A 328 -6.59 7.61 6.78
CA ALA A 328 -7.08 6.32 7.24
C ALA A 328 -6.82 6.08 8.73
N PHE A 329 -5.73 6.60 9.30
CA PHE A 329 -5.27 6.19 10.64
C PHE A 329 -5.24 7.32 11.66
N ILE A 330 -5.04 8.58 11.26
CA ILE A 330 -4.92 9.71 12.21
C ILE A 330 -6.17 10.59 12.25
N PHE A 331 -6.66 11.06 11.11
CA PHE A 331 -7.80 11.97 11.03
C PHE A 331 -9.10 11.38 11.61
N PRO A 332 -9.41 10.08 11.51
CA PRO A 332 -10.56 9.49 12.21
C PRO A 332 -10.50 9.66 13.74
N LEU A 333 -9.30 9.83 14.31
CA LEU A 333 -9.09 10.03 15.74
C LEU A 333 -9.31 11.48 16.22
N ILE A 334 -9.19 12.48 15.33
CA ILE A 334 -9.15 13.91 15.73
C ILE A 334 -10.13 14.82 14.98
N ILE A 335 -10.41 14.57 13.70
CA ILE A 335 -11.33 15.42 12.92
C ILE A 335 -12.75 15.38 13.48
N PRO A 336 -13.30 14.21 13.88
CA PRO A 336 -14.58 14.18 14.58
C PRO A 336 -14.58 15.03 15.84
N GLU A 337 -13.51 15.04 16.64
CA GLU A 337 -13.42 15.89 17.83
C GLU A 337 -13.53 17.38 17.51
N ILE A 338 -12.96 17.82 16.38
CA ILE A 338 -12.91 19.21 15.99
C ILE A 338 -14.28 19.76 15.56
N TRP A 339 -15.07 18.94 14.85
CA TRP A 339 -16.37 19.37 14.32
C TRP A 339 -17.57 18.90 15.16
N TRP A 340 -17.34 18.02 16.13
CA TRP A 340 -18.37 17.57 17.07
C TRP A 340 -18.57 18.55 18.22
N SER A 341 -19.66 19.33 18.19
CA SER A 341 -20.01 20.30 19.23
C SER A 341 -21.53 20.31 19.48
N PHE A 342 -22.02 20.63 20.68
CA PHE A 342 -23.47 20.73 20.93
C PHE A 342 -23.86 22.13 21.43
N PRO A 343 -24.91 22.77 20.89
CA PRO A 343 -25.67 22.37 19.69
C PRO A 343 -24.82 22.51 18.42
N ILE A 344 -24.80 21.49 17.55
CA ILE A 344 -23.94 21.49 16.36
C ILE A 344 -24.47 22.56 15.39
N PRO A 345 -23.69 23.56 14.96
CA PRO A 345 -24.09 24.42 13.86
C PRO A 345 -24.20 23.58 12.58
N SER A 346 -25.11 23.91 11.68
CA SER A 346 -25.38 23.10 10.49
C SER A 346 -24.11 22.88 9.65
N TYR A 347 -23.25 23.89 9.53
CA TYR A 347 -22.06 23.84 8.70
C TYR A 347 -21.00 22.83 9.17
N GLU A 348 -20.60 22.83 10.45
CA GLU A 348 -19.64 21.87 10.99
C GLU A 348 -20.18 20.43 10.95
N ARG A 349 -21.50 20.27 11.11
CA ARG A 349 -22.15 18.98 10.92
C ARG A 349 -21.98 18.49 9.48
N ASP A 350 -22.26 19.34 8.50
CA ASP A 350 -22.15 18.99 7.08
C ASP A 350 -20.70 18.68 6.69
N LEU A 351 -19.72 19.43 7.25
CA LEU A 351 -18.28 19.12 7.10
C LEU A 351 -17.93 17.74 7.66
N LEU A 352 -18.45 17.39 8.84
CA LEU A 352 -18.22 16.09 9.47
C LEU A 352 -18.86 14.96 8.68
N GLU A 353 -20.11 15.12 8.23
CA GLU A 353 -20.80 14.15 7.37
C GLU A 353 -20.02 13.93 6.06
N SER A 354 -19.60 15.02 5.40
CA SER A 354 -18.75 14.98 4.21
C SER A 354 -17.45 14.19 4.46
N PHE A 355 -16.77 14.45 5.58
CA PHE A 355 -15.56 13.71 5.95
C PHE A 355 -15.84 12.22 6.20
N CYS A 356 -16.91 11.88 6.90
CA CYS A 356 -17.29 10.49 7.14
C CYS A 356 -17.52 9.74 5.82
N HIS A 357 -18.19 10.36 4.85
CA HIS A 357 -18.36 9.77 3.52
C HIS A 357 -17.00 9.49 2.84
N LEU A 358 -16.06 10.44 2.87
CA LEU A 358 -14.72 10.25 2.31
C LEU A 358 -13.94 9.13 3.01
N ILE A 359 -14.00 9.07 4.34
CA ILE A 359 -13.27 8.07 5.12
C ILE A 359 -13.82 6.66 4.88
N VAL A 360 -15.14 6.49 4.83
CA VAL A 360 -15.74 5.18 4.51
C VAL A 360 -15.33 4.73 3.11
N SER A 361 -15.39 5.63 2.12
CA SER A 361 -14.88 5.34 0.77
C SER A 361 -13.39 4.98 0.79
N THR A 362 -12.59 5.63 1.64
CA THR A 362 -11.16 5.34 1.80
C THR A 362 -10.95 3.93 2.35
N PHE A 363 -11.66 3.54 3.40
CA PHE A 363 -11.53 2.20 3.97
C PHE A 363 -11.85 1.08 2.97
N ILE A 364 -12.82 1.31 2.08
CA ILE A 364 -13.15 0.35 1.02
C ILE A 364 -12.01 0.28 -0.01
N VAL A 365 -11.49 1.41 -0.47
CA VAL A 365 -10.40 1.45 -1.47
C VAL A 365 -9.10 0.83 -0.96
N ILE A 366 -8.79 1.00 0.33
CA ILE A 366 -7.55 0.48 0.94
C ILE A 366 -7.64 -0.97 1.41
N SER A 367 -8.83 -1.57 1.43
CA SER A 367 -9.02 -2.97 1.79
C SER A 367 -8.46 -3.91 0.71
N TYR A 368 -7.94 -5.04 1.16
CA TYR A 368 -7.53 -6.19 0.34
C TYR A 368 -8.66 -7.20 0.17
N LYS A 369 -9.89 -6.85 0.57
CA LYS A 369 -11.13 -7.56 0.24
C LYS A 369 -12.12 -6.60 -0.43
N SER A 370 -12.99 -7.17 -1.24
CA SER A 370 -14.05 -6.44 -1.92
C SER A 370 -15.24 -7.37 -2.11
N SER A 371 -16.43 -6.86 -1.81
CA SER A 371 -17.70 -7.54 -1.98
C SER A 371 -18.69 -6.70 -2.79
N ALA A 372 -19.82 -7.28 -3.19
CA ALA A 372 -20.91 -6.51 -3.82
C ALA A 372 -21.47 -5.42 -2.89
N HIS A 373 -21.48 -5.69 -1.57
CA HIS A 373 -21.87 -4.72 -0.57
C HIS A 373 -20.88 -3.55 -0.53
N ASP A 374 -19.57 -3.82 -0.48
CA ASP A 374 -18.54 -2.77 -0.45
C ASP A 374 -18.60 -1.87 -1.67
N ARG A 375 -18.81 -2.45 -2.87
CA ARG A 375 -18.97 -1.68 -4.11
C ARG A 375 -20.17 -0.74 -4.05
N SER A 376 -21.30 -1.22 -3.55
CA SER A 376 -22.53 -0.43 -3.41
C SER A 376 -22.37 0.67 -2.35
N SER A 377 -21.76 0.33 -1.21
CA SER A 377 -21.42 1.27 -0.15
C SER A 377 -20.45 2.35 -0.63
N PHE A 378 -19.43 1.99 -1.41
CA PHE A 378 -18.52 2.95 -2.02
C PHE A 378 -19.26 3.90 -2.95
N ALA A 379 -20.10 3.38 -3.86
CA ALA A 379 -20.87 4.20 -4.79
C ALA A 379 -21.76 5.21 -4.05
N TYR A 380 -22.47 4.77 -3.01
CA TYR A 380 -23.30 5.63 -2.17
C TYR A 380 -22.47 6.71 -1.44
N HIS A 381 -21.46 6.30 -0.67
CA HIS A 381 -20.70 7.22 0.15
C HIS A 381 -19.90 8.20 -0.71
N TYR A 382 -19.29 7.74 -1.80
CA TYR A 382 -18.48 8.60 -2.63
C TYR A 382 -19.31 9.59 -3.46
N THR A 383 -20.50 9.20 -3.93
CA THR A 383 -21.45 10.13 -4.57
C THR A 383 -21.96 11.18 -3.57
N SER A 384 -22.24 10.76 -2.33
CA SER A 384 -22.66 11.67 -1.26
C SER A 384 -21.55 12.66 -0.89
N TYR A 385 -20.30 12.19 -0.80
CA TYR A 385 -19.13 13.05 -0.63
C TYR A 385 -18.96 14.03 -1.80
N ARG A 386 -19.13 13.58 -3.05
CA ARG A 386 -19.06 14.48 -4.22
C ARG A 386 -20.11 15.59 -4.15
N ARG A 387 -21.33 15.26 -3.73
CA ARG A 387 -22.41 16.24 -3.56
C ARG A 387 -22.06 17.22 -2.44
N SER A 388 -21.62 16.73 -1.28
CA SER A 388 -21.29 17.59 -0.15
C SER A 388 -20.14 18.54 -0.47
N ILE A 389 -19.12 18.12 -1.23
CA ILE A 389 -18.03 19.05 -1.59
C ILE A 389 -18.45 20.13 -2.60
N GLN A 390 -19.43 19.86 -3.48
CA GLN A 390 -20.00 20.87 -4.38
C GLN A 390 -20.79 21.95 -3.62
N GLU A 391 -21.42 21.56 -2.51
CA GLU A 391 -22.20 22.46 -1.64
C GLU A 391 -21.29 23.22 -0.66
N LEU A 392 -20.30 22.55 -0.07
CA LEU A 392 -19.48 23.08 1.02
C LEU A 392 -18.26 23.89 0.57
N PHE A 393 -17.72 23.63 -0.63
CA PHE A 393 -16.50 24.26 -1.11
C PHE A 393 -16.70 24.93 -2.47
N PRO A 394 -16.23 26.17 -2.65
CA PRO A 394 -16.36 26.91 -3.91
C PRO A 394 -15.34 26.48 -4.99
N ASN A 395 -14.66 25.35 -4.82
CA ASN A 395 -13.58 24.89 -5.70
C ASN A 395 -14.10 23.88 -6.74
N PRO A 396 -13.70 24.00 -8.02
CA PRO A 396 -14.08 23.02 -9.04
C PRO A 396 -13.43 21.66 -8.77
N SER A 397 -14.16 20.58 -9.07
CA SER A 397 -13.64 19.22 -8.92
C SER A 397 -12.51 18.95 -9.91
N LYS A 398 -11.47 18.25 -9.44
CA LYS A 398 -10.45 17.66 -10.31
C LYS A 398 -11.01 16.44 -11.07
N PRO A 399 -10.49 16.14 -12.27
CA PRO A 399 -10.86 14.93 -13.03
C PRO A 399 -10.76 13.62 -12.22
N ASN A 400 -9.80 13.52 -11.30
CA ASN A 400 -9.61 12.39 -10.38
C ASN A 400 -10.89 12.04 -9.60
N HIS A 401 -11.69 13.04 -9.24
CA HIS A 401 -12.94 12.82 -8.55
C HIS A 401 -13.97 12.10 -9.40
N HIS A 402 -14.03 12.39 -10.71
CA HIS A 402 -14.90 11.67 -11.63
C HIS A 402 -14.37 10.25 -11.88
N TYR A 403 -13.06 10.08 -12.09
CA TYR A 403 -12.49 8.74 -12.31
C TYR A 403 -12.76 7.81 -11.15
N ALA A 404 -12.64 8.30 -9.91
CA ALA A 404 -12.91 7.52 -8.71
C ALA A 404 -14.37 6.98 -8.64
N MET A 405 -15.33 7.62 -9.33
CA MET A 405 -16.70 7.09 -9.39
C MET A 405 -16.81 5.79 -10.19
N HIS A 406 -15.77 5.39 -10.94
CA HIS A 406 -15.68 4.10 -11.64
C HIS A 406 -15.04 2.98 -10.80
N TYR A 407 -14.58 3.24 -9.56
CA TYR A 407 -14.03 2.19 -8.70
C TYR A 407 -14.97 0.99 -8.49
N PRO A 408 -16.30 1.12 -8.35
CA PRO A 408 -17.18 -0.03 -8.22
C PRO A 408 -17.06 -1.05 -9.36
N THR A 409 -17.02 -0.57 -10.61
CA THR A 409 -16.86 -1.44 -11.80
C THR A 409 -15.44 -2.01 -11.87
N ILE A 410 -14.42 -1.23 -11.49
CA ILE A 410 -13.04 -1.74 -11.43
C ILE A 410 -12.94 -2.86 -10.38
N MET A 411 -13.54 -2.66 -9.21
CA MET A 411 -13.57 -3.65 -8.13
C MET A 411 -14.35 -4.91 -8.51
N GLU A 412 -15.37 -4.78 -9.35
CA GLU A 412 -16.12 -5.92 -9.90
C GLU A 412 -15.25 -6.79 -10.81
N ASN A 413 -14.49 -6.16 -11.70
CA ASN A 413 -13.69 -6.87 -12.69
C ASN A 413 -12.37 -7.42 -12.11
N TRP A 414 -11.75 -6.69 -11.18
CA TRP A 414 -10.38 -6.95 -10.73
C TRP A 414 -10.25 -7.29 -9.25
N GLY A 415 -11.33 -7.15 -8.49
CA GLY A 415 -11.31 -7.28 -7.04
C GLY A 415 -10.72 -6.04 -6.34
N PRO A 416 -10.11 -6.21 -5.16
CA PRO A 416 -9.67 -5.09 -4.33
C PRO A 416 -8.58 -4.25 -5.00
N VAL A 417 -8.80 -2.93 -5.08
CA VAL A 417 -7.87 -1.98 -5.75
C VAL A 417 -6.51 -1.95 -5.06
N ALA A 418 -6.47 -2.08 -3.73
CA ALA A 418 -5.22 -2.13 -2.96
C ALA A 418 -4.29 -3.29 -3.38
N ALA A 419 -4.82 -4.39 -3.93
CA ALA A 419 -4.03 -5.51 -4.41
C ALA A 419 -3.32 -5.24 -5.75
N LEU A 420 -3.65 -4.11 -6.40
CA LEU A 420 -3.18 -3.67 -7.71
C LEU A 420 -2.51 -2.29 -7.62
N ASN A 421 -1.98 -1.94 -6.45
CA ASN A 421 -1.32 -0.67 -6.21
C ASN A 421 -0.01 -0.51 -7.01
N GLU A 422 0.36 0.75 -7.25
CA GLU A 422 1.51 1.14 -8.06
C GLU A 422 2.82 1.24 -7.27
N PHE A 423 2.79 1.08 -5.94
CA PHE A 423 3.98 1.25 -5.10
C PHE A 423 5.13 0.32 -5.49
N ALA A 424 4.82 -0.90 -5.97
CA ALA A 424 5.84 -1.82 -6.44
C ALA A 424 6.56 -1.31 -7.69
N GLY A 425 5.83 -0.68 -8.62
CA GLY A 425 6.42 -0.04 -9.80
C GLY A 425 7.32 1.12 -9.41
N GLU A 426 6.89 1.96 -8.46
CA GLU A 426 7.71 3.08 -7.99
C GLU A 426 8.97 2.64 -7.25
N ARG A 427 8.89 1.57 -6.44
CA ARG A 427 10.09 0.96 -5.83
C ARG A 427 11.05 0.45 -6.90
N LEU A 428 10.53 -0.18 -7.96
CA LEU A 428 11.36 -0.63 -9.07
C LEU A 428 12.04 0.57 -9.78
N ASN A 429 11.31 1.66 -10.02
CA ASN A 429 11.86 2.89 -10.58
C ASN A 429 13.01 3.43 -9.72
N GLY A 430 12.80 3.57 -8.41
CA GLY A 430 13.83 4.06 -7.48
C GLY A 430 15.05 3.14 -7.41
N GLN A 431 14.87 1.82 -7.47
CA GLN A 431 15.97 0.86 -7.57
C GLN A 431 16.75 0.99 -8.88
N MET A 432 16.06 1.22 -10.01
CA MET A 432 16.72 1.47 -11.29
C MET A 432 17.51 2.78 -11.28
N GLN A 433 16.94 3.86 -10.72
CA GLN A 433 17.62 5.16 -10.57
C GLN A 433 18.90 5.08 -9.73
N ARG A 434 18.92 4.23 -8.70
CA ARG A 434 20.12 3.97 -7.88
C ARG A 434 21.21 3.14 -8.58
N THR A 435 20.93 2.61 -9.78
CA THR A 435 21.94 1.85 -10.53
C THR A 435 23.07 2.77 -10.96
N LYS A 436 24.29 2.46 -10.52
CA LYS A 436 25.49 3.20 -10.95
C LYS A 436 25.71 3.00 -12.45
N THR A 437 25.43 4.05 -13.21
CA THR A 437 25.62 4.07 -14.68
C THR A 437 26.93 4.73 -15.08
N ASN A 438 27.75 5.16 -14.11
CA ASN A 438 29.03 5.84 -14.32
C ASN A 438 28.93 7.03 -15.30
N ARG A 439 27.76 7.67 -15.38
CA ARG A 439 27.43 8.77 -16.32
C ARG A 439 27.55 8.40 -17.80
N HIS A 440 27.57 7.11 -18.16
CA HIS A 440 27.49 6.66 -19.55
C HIS A 440 26.06 6.79 -20.07
N MET A 441 25.69 8.00 -20.47
CA MET A 441 24.31 8.36 -20.81
C MET A 441 23.72 7.51 -21.96
N ARG A 442 24.54 7.07 -22.93
CA ARG A 442 24.11 6.25 -24.07
C ARG A 442 23.88 4.78 -23.71
N ASP A 443 24.52 4.29 -22.66
CA ASP A 443 24.44 2.89 -22.21
C ASP A 443 23.63 2.76 -20.91
N MET A 444 23.00 3.86 -20.48
CA MET A 444 22.31 3.95 -19.19
C MET A 444 21.21 2.90 -19.08
N ASP A 445 20.32 2.89 -20.08
CA ASP A 445 19.15 2.04 -20.17
C ASP A 445 19.56 0.56 -20.19
N PHE A 446 20.55 0.23 -21.02
CA PHE A 446 21.11 -1.12 -21.11
C PHE A 446 21.76 -1.55 -19.79
N THR A 447 22.48 -0.66 -19.13
CA THR A 447 23.12 -0.93 -17.83
C THR A 447 22.07 -1.21 -16.76
N MET A 448 21.04 -0.36 -16.65
CA MET A 448 19.93 -0.54 -15.71
C MET A 448 19.24 -1.89 -15.93
N LEU A 449 18.88 -2.20 -17.19
CA LEU A 449 18.25 -3.47 -17.54
C LEU A 449 19.14 -4.66 -17.18
N ARG A 450 20.44 -4.59 -17.52
CA ARG A 450 21.41 -5.66 -17.23
C ARG A 450 21.55 -5.91 -15.73
N GLN A 451 21.61 -4.86 -14.91
CA GLN A 451 21.71 -5.01 -13.46
C GLN A 451 20.41 -5.55 -12.85
N ALA A 452 19.25 -5.08 -13.33
CA ALA A 452 17.96 -5.61 -12.90
C ALA A 452 17.84 -7.12 -13.21
N CYS A 453 18.21 -7.56 -14.42
CA CYS A 453 18.23 -8.98 -14.79
C CYS A 453 19.22 -9.79 -13.96
N ARG A 454 20.41 -9.26 -13.65
CA ARG A 454 21.40 -9.93 -12.80
C ARG A 454 20.87 -10.16 -11.40
N ARG A 455 20.26 -9.15 -10.80
CA ARG A 455 19.65 -9.24 -9.47
C ARG A 455 18.52 -10.26 -9.44
N ALA A 456 17.61 -10.20 -10.41
CA ALA A 456 16.50 -11.16 -10.52
C ALA A 456 16.99 -12.61 -10.62
N ARG A 457 18.01 -12.87 -11.45
CA ARG A 457 18.62 -14.20 -11.60
C ARG A 457 19.33 -14.66 -10.33
N LEU A 458 20.08 -13.76 -9.67
CA LEU A 458 20.75 -14.08 -8.41
C LEU A 458 19.74 -14.47 -7.34
N GLN A 459 18.64 -13.73 -7.19
CA GLN A 459 17.59 -14.04 -6.23
C GLN A 459 16.89 -15.36 -6.53
N ALA A 460 16.60 -15.65 -7.81
CA ALA A 460 16.07 -16.96 -8.20
C ALA A 460 17.04 -18.09 -7.84
N LEU A 461 18.34 -17.93 -8.13
CA LEU A 461 19.37 -18.92 -7.79
C LEU A 461 19.51 -19.13 -6.28
N LEU A 462 19.44 -18.06 -5.48
CA LEU A 462 19.49 -18.17 -4.02
C LEU A 462 18.25 -18.89 -3.46
N GLN A 463 17.08 -18.71 -4.07
CA GLN A 463 15.87 -19.43 -3.69
C GLN A 463 15.92 -20.92 -4.08
N ASP A 464 16.34 -21.22 -5.31
CA ASP A 464 16.40 -22.60 -5.82
C ASP A 464 17.56 -23.40 -5.19
N GLY A 465 18.67 -22.73 -4.85
CA GLY A 465 19.87 -23.34 -4.28
C GLY A 465 19.84 -23.55 -2.76
N ALA A 466 18.84 -23.01 -2.05
CA ALA A 466 18.71 -23.16 -0.59
C ALA A 466 18.43 -24.60 -0.13
N SER A 467 18.09 -25.50 -1.06
CA SER A 467 17.84 -26.93 -0.79
C SER A 467 19.07 -27.84 -0.90
N ASP A 468 20.19 -27.37 -1.46
CA ASP A 468 21.43 -28.15 -1.58
C ASP A 468 22.46 -27.66 -0.56
N GLN A 469 23.15 -28.61 0.12
CA GLN A 469 24.20 -28.36 1.13
C GLN A 469 25.50 -27.80 0.51
N ASP A 470 25.42 -26.65 -0.15
CA ASP A 470 26.56 -26.02 -0.84
C ASP A 470 26.74 -24.55 -0.41
N ALA A 471 27.91 -23.97 -0.73
CA ALA A 471 28.31 -22.59 -0.41
C ALA A 471 27.29 -21.48 -0.79
N LEU A 472 26.31 -21.80 -1.64
CA LEU A 472 25.17 -20.92 -1.96
C LEU A 472 24.18 -20.76 -0.80
N SER A 473 24.03 -21.78 0.06
CA SER A 473 23.21 -21.71 1.28
C SER A 473 23.83 -20.77 2.31
N GLU A 474 25.15 -20.85 2.51
CA GLU A 474 25.89 -19.92 3.37
C GLU A 474 25.83 -18.48 2.85
N LEU A 475 26.05 -18.29 1.55
CA LEU A 475 25.93 -16.98 0.92
C LEU A 475 24.49 -16.44 0.99
N SER A 476 23.49 -17.30 0.81
CA SER A 476 22.08 -16.95 0.99
C SER A 476 21.85 -16.44 2.41
N ALA A 477 22.28 -17.19 3.43
CA ALA A 477 22.12 -16.81 4.82
C ALA A 477 22.76 -15.45 5.16
N ILE A 478 23.95 -15.17 4.61
CA ILE A 478 24.65 -13.88 4.76
C ILE A 478 23.89 -12.74 4.05
N LEU A 479 23.35 -13.00 2.86
CA LEU A 479 22.70 -11.98 2.04
C LEU A 479 21.23 -11.70 2.43
N THR A 480 20.54 -12.66 3.05
CA THR A 480 19.15 -12.52 3.47
C THR A 480 18.98 -12.01 4.90
N ASP A 481 20.08 -11.63 5.59
CA ASP A 481 20.07 -11.29 7.02
C ASP A 481 19.39 -12.38 7.86
N THR A 482 19.44 -13.63 7.37
CA THR A 482 19.10 -14.84 8.16
C THR A 482 20.37 -15.46 8.73
N CYS A 483 21.38 -14.63 9.01
CA CYS A 483 22.20 -14.83 10.20
C CYS A 483 21.31 -14.64 11.43
N VAL A 484 20.32 -15.51 11.58
CA VAL A 484 20.10 -16.12 12.89
C VAL A 484 21.43 -16.79 13.12
N GLU A 485 22.32 -16.14 13.87
CA GLU A 485 23.26 -16.90 14.66
C GLU A 485 22.39 -17.99 15.27
N ALA A 486 22.67 -19.25 14.91
CA ALA A 486 22.04 -20.39 15.55
C ALA A 486 22.54 -20.41 16.99
N ASP A 487 22.11 -19.42 17.76
CA ASP A 487 22.06 -19.46 19.19
C ASP A 487 20.92 -20.46 19.45
N PRO A 488 21.18 -21.57 20.16
CA PRO A 488 20.20 -22.61 20.43
C PRO A 488 19.19 -22.15 21.49
N THR A 489 18.76 -20.89 21.40
CA THR A 489 17.78 -20.26 22.27
C THR A 489 16.48 -20.17 21.48
N PHE A 490 15.46 -20.88 21.97
CA PHE A 490 14.11 -21.05 21.41
C PHE A 490 13.28 -19.74 21.27
N ALA A 491 13.92 -18.60 20.98
CA ALA A 491 13.45 -17.27 21.39
C ALA A 491 13.08 -16.31 20.25
N GLU A 492 13.38 -16.57 18.99
CA GLU A 492 13.25 -15.50 17.96
C GLU A 492 12.05 -15.63 17.01
N SER A 493 11.47 -16.82 16.84
CA SER A 493 10.24 -17.00 16.07
C SER A 493 9.09 -17.38 16.99
N GLY A 494 8.31 -16.40 17.47
CA GLY A 494 7.06 -16.63 18.22
C GLY A 494 5.93 -17.29 17.41
N LEU A 495 6.29 -18.19 16.50
CA LEU A 495 5.41 -19.06 15.72
C LEU A 495 5.62 -20.51 16.20
N PRO A 496 4.61 -21.39 16.13
CA PRO A 496 4.78 -22.77 16.53
C PRO A 496 5.93 -23.42 15.76
N HIS A 497 6.82 -24.14 16.45
CA HIS A 497 7.79 -25.00 15.77
C HIS A 497 7.01 -26.01 14.90
N GLU A 498 7.33 -26.10 13.61
CA GLU A 498 6.64 -27.01 12.66
C GLU A 498 6.85 -28.49 12.99
N HIS A 499 7.79 -28.81 13.89
CA HIS A 499 8.11 -30.16 14.32
C HIS A 499 8.04 -30.29 15.85
N PRO A 500 7.53 -31.43 16.37
CA PRO A 500 7.57 -31.72 17.81
C PRO A 500 9.01 -31.71 18.34
N LEU A 501 9.20 -31.15 19.52
CA LEU A 501 10.47 -31.20 20.24
C LEU A 501 10.83 -32.64 20.61
N SER A 502 12.11 -32.99 20.48
CA SER A 502 12.63 -34.21 21.10
C SER A 502 12.64 -34.09 22.63
N ASP A 503 12.66 -35.22 23.35
CA ASP A 503 12.70 -35.21 24.82
C ASP A 503 13.93 -34.46 25.38
N GLU A 504 15.06 -34.51 24.66
CA GLU A 504 16.27 -33.75 25.00
C GLU A 504 16.06 -32.24 24.86
N GLN A 505 15.43 -31.80 23.78
CA GLN A 505 15.11 -30.38 23.55
C GLN A 505 14.09 -29.87 24.57
N LEU A 506 13.06 -30.66 24.85
CA LEU A 506 12.03 -30.32 25.85
C LEU A 506 12.64 -30.18 27.24
N SER A 507 13.48 -31.12 27.66
CA SER A 507 14.17 -31.05 28.96
C SER A 507 15.09 -29.83 29.08
N THR A 508 15.81 -29.48 28.01
CA THR A 508 16.66 -28.29 27.95
C THR A 508 15.84 -27.00 28.05
N PHE A 509 14.71 -26.93 27.34
CA PHE A 509 13.79 -25.80 27.40
C PHE A 509 13.25 -25.59 28.81
N LEU A 510 12.77 -26.67 29.46
CA LEU A 510 12.20 -26.62 30.80
C LEU A 510 13.26 -26.28 31.86
N ALA A 511 14.49 -26.76 31.71
CA ALA A 511 15.58 -26.48 32.64
C ALA A 511 16.05 -25.01 32.59
N THR A 512 15.94 -24.36 31.43
CA THR A 512 16.37 -22.97 31.23
C THR A 512 15.25 -21.95 31.45
N GLY A 513 13.99 -22.36 31.32
CA GLY A 513 12.83 -21.47 31.48
C GLY A 513 12.56 -21.13 32.94
N PRO A 514 12.37 -19.84 33.30
CA PRO A 514 11.89 -19.47 34.63
C PRO A 514 10.48 -20.02 34.88
N MET A 515 10.16 -20.32 36.13
CA MET A 515 8.78 -20.63 36.52
C MET A 515 7.91 -19.38 36.40
N LEU A 516 6.76 -19.51 35.75
CA LEU A 516 5.73 -18.49 35.68
C LEU A 516 5.22 -18.14 37.08
N GLU A 517 4.86 -16.87 37.26
CA GLU A 517 4.08 -16.44 38.42
C GLU A 517 2.68 -17.09 38.40
N ASP A 518 2.06 -17.25 39.57
CA ASP A 518 0.78 -17.96 39.71
C ASP A 518 -0.32 -17.39 38.81
N ALA A 519 -0.45 -16.05 38.73
CA ALA A 519 -1.49 -15.40 37.95
C ALA A 519 -1.41 -15.68 36.43
N PRO A 520 -0.28 -15.41 35.72
CA PRO A 520 -0.16 -15.77 34.31
C PRO A 520 -0.22 -17.29 34.08
N TYR A 521 0.31 -18.11 34.99
CA TYR A 521 0.23 -19.57 34.89
C TYR A 521 -1.23 -20.05 34.89
N HIS A 522 -2.05 -19.60 35.84
CA HIS A 522 -3.46 -19.98 35.92
C HIS A 522 -4.27 -19.52 34.71
N LEU A 523 -4.01 -18.31 34.19
CA LEU A 523 -4.68 -17.82 32.98
C LEU A 523 -4.36 -18.68 31.75
N ILE A 524 -3.10 -19.07 31.59
CA ILE A 524 -2.68 -19.93 30.48
C ILE A 524 -3.24 -21.34 30.67
N LEU A 525 -3.20 -21.89 31.88
CA LEU A 525 -3.76 -23.21 32.21
C LEU A 525 -5.25 -23.27 31.85
N ASP A 526 -6.03 -22.30 32.29
CA ASP A 526 -7.46 -22.20 31.99
C ASP A 526 -7.71 -22.11 30.48
N TYR A 527 -6.88 -21.36 29.75
CA TYR A 527 -6.99 -21.26 28.29
C TYR A 527 -6.69 -22.59 27.60
N VAL A 528 -5.58 -23.24 27.93
CA VAL A 528 -5.17 -24.53 27.34
C VAL A 528 -6.24 -25.59 27.60
N GLN A 529 -6.72 -25.68 28.85
CA GLN A 529 -7.72 -26.66 29.27
C GLN A 529 -9.05 -26.52 28.53
N ASN A 530 -9.48 -25.28 28.26
CA ASN A 530 -10.78 -25.01 27.64
C ASN A 530 -10.73 -24.97 26.10
N HIS A 531 -9.59 -24.63 25.49
CA HIS A 531 -9.51 -24.33 24.05
C HIS A 531 -8.55 -25.20 23.25
N LEU A 532 -7.53 -25.78 23.88
CA LEU A 532 -6.55 -26.62 23.18
C LEU A 532 -6.74 -28.09 23.51
N GLN A 533 -6.53 -28.47 24.77
CA GLN A 533 -6.58 -29.86 25.20
C GLN A 533 -6.70 -30.00 26.73
N PRO A 534 -7.20 -31.14 27.22
CA PRO A 534 -7.25 -31.40 28.65
C PRO A 534 -5.84 -31.42 29.27
N VAL A 535 -5.58 -30.51 30.20
CA VAL A 535 -4.35 -30.43 30.99
C VAL A 535 -4.69 -30.25 32.47
N GLN A 536 -3.78 -30.65 33.35
CA GLN A 536 -3.89 -30.42 34.79
C GLN A 536 -2.80 -29.47 35.31
N SER A 537 -3.07 -28.88 36.47
CA SER A 537 -2.14 -27.97 37.14
C SER A 537 -0.92 -28.72 37.66
N PHE A 538 0.25 -28.10 37.54
CA PHE A 538 1.51 -28.57 38.15
C PHE A 538 1.40 -28.67 39.68
N ASN A 539 0.56 -27.84 40.29
CA ASN A 539 0.37 -27.81 41.74
C ASN A 539 -0.64 -28.86 42.24
N GLU A 540 -1.31 -29.60 41.35
CA GLU A 540 -2.28 -30.64 41.73
C GLU A 540 -1.56 -31.95 42.09
N ILE A 541 -1.58 -32.30 43.38
CA ILE A 541 -0.90 -33.49 43.91
C ILE A 541 -1.90 -34.36 44.69
N PRO A 542 -2.08 -35.66 44.36
CA PRO A 542 -1.38 -36.39 43.30
C PRO A 542 -1.94 -36.09 41.90
N ALA A 543 -1.06 -36.06 40.90
CA ALA A 543 -1.44 -35.89 39.51
C ALA A 543 -2.40 -37.00 39.05
N GLN A 544 -3.43 -36.62 38.29
CA GLN A 544 -4.42 -37.54 37.76
C GLN A 544 -3.80 -38.40 36.64
N PRO A 545 -3.98 -39.74 36.64
CA PRO A 545 -3.46 -40.61 35.59
C PRO A 545 -4.08 -40.30 34.23
N GLY A 546 -3.25 -40.14 33.20
CA GLY A 546 -3.69 -39.97 31.80
C GLY A 546 -4.03 -38.54 31.38
N ILE A 547 -3.90 -37.53 32.26
CA ILE A 547 -4.03 -36.12 31.91
C ILE A 547 -2.64 -35.47 31.94
N PRO A 548 -2.17 -34.84 30.85
CA PRO A 548 -0.87 -34.18 30.83
C PRO A 548 -0.82 -32.99 31.79
N VAL A 549 0.32 -32.81 32.47
CA VAL A 549 0.57 -31.67 33.37
C VAL A 549 1.11 -30.50 32.55
N LEU A 550 0.54 -29.31 32.68
CA LEU A 550 1.10 -28.12 32.05
C LEU A 550 2.33 -27.65 32.83
N PRO A 551 3.54 -27.65 32.24
CA PRO A 551 4.74 -27.24 32.94
C PRO A 551 4.68 -25.74 33.30
N PRO A 552 5.18 -25.34 34.48
CA PRO A 552 5.19 -23.95 34.91
C PRO A 552 6.33 -23.14 34.27
N ASN A 553 7.34 -23.80 33.68
CA ASN A 553 8.50 -23.14 33.08
C ASN A 553 8.15 -22.57 31.70
N ALA A 554 8.34 -21.27 31.51
CA ALA A 554 8.06 -20.57 30.26
C ALA A 554 9.11 -19.49 29.97
N HIS A 555 9.31 -19.19 28.69
CA HIS A 555 10.20 -18.10 28.26
C HIS A 555 9.38 -16.89 27.83
N GLN A 556 9.73 -15.71 28.34
CA GLN A 556 9.08 -14.46 27.94
C GLN A 556 9.72 -13.94 26.65
N LEU A 557 8.91 -13.72 25.62
CA LEU A 557 9.35 -13.03 24.41
C LEU A 557 9.26 -11.53 24.60
N ARG A 558 10.31 -10.83 24.16
CA ARG A 558 10.26 -9.36 24.06
C ARG A 558 9.43 -8.91 22.87
N THR A 559 9.64 -9.56 21.74
CA THR A 559 8.98 -9.26 20.47
C THR A 559 8.70 -10.55 19.73
N PHE A 560 7.68 -10.56 18.87
CA PHE A 560 7.52 -11.60 17.86
C PHE A 560 7.01 -11.00 16.56
N THR A 561 7.20 -11.74 15.47
CA THR A 561 6.80 -11.29 14.13
C THR A 561 5.66 -12.15 13.59
N LEU A 562 4.60 -11.51 13.12
CA LEU A 562 3.44 -12.14 12.48
C LEU A 562 3.14 -11.41 11.16
N ASP A 563 3.07 -12.14 10.05
CA ASP A 563 2.86 -11.60 8.69
C ASP A 563 3.83 -10.45 8.32
N GLY A 564 5.09 -10.56 8.76
CA GLY A 564 6.12 -9.53 8.54
C GLY A 564 5.94 -8.26 9.37
N ARG A 565 5.12 -8.30 10.43
CA ARG A 565 4.92 -7.19 11.37
C ARG A 565 5.39 -7.59 12.75
N THR A 566 6.14 -6.71 13.40
CA THR A 566 6.63 -6.91 14.77
C THR A 566 5.59 -6.47 15.78
N PHE A 567 5.33 -7.31 16.77
CA PHE A 567 4.49 -7.08 17.94
C PHE A 567 5.33 -7.21 19.20
N CYS A 568 4.97 -6.47 20.25
CA CYS A 568 5.68 -6.50 21.53
C CYS A 568 4.76 -6.18 22.69
N ASP A 569 5.28 -6.23 23.92
CA ASP A 569 4.55 -5.74 25.09
C ASP A 569 4.44 -4.20 25.13
N GLN A 570 3.46 -3.71 25.90
CA GLN A 570 3.15 -2.29 26.01
C GLN A 570 4.26 -1.46 26.66
N LEU A 571 5.10 -2.05 27.51
CA LEU A 571 6.20 -1.33 28.16
C LEU A 571 7.32 -1.04 27.16
N GLN A 572 7.54 -1.93 26.20
CA GLN A 572 8.53 -1.72 25.14
C GLN A 572 8.08 -0.70 24.11
N HIS A 573 6.88 -0.88 23.53
CA HIS A 573 6.37 0.02 22.51
C HIS A 573 4.84 -0.01 22.46
N GLU A 574 4.21 1.08 22.90
CA GLU A 574 2.74 1.19 22.98
C GLU A 574 2.07 0.89 21.63
N GLY A 575 2.64 1.34 20.50
CA GLY A 575 2.07 1.14 19.17
C GLY A 575 2.15 -0.31 18.64
N ASN A 576 3.20 -1.06 19.02
CA ASN A 576 3.36 -2.46 18.59
C ASN A 576 2.61 -3.42 19.52
N SER A 577 2.21 -2.93 20.70
CA SER A 577 1.37 -3.68 21.63
C SER A 577 -0.13 -3.49 21.39
N ALA A 578 -0.54 -2.42 20.72
CA ALA A 578 -1.93 -2.09 20.47
C ALA A 578 -2.49 -2.95 19.32
N VAL A 579 -3.41 -3.85 19.65
CA VAL A 579 -3.91 -4.86 18.70
C VAL A 579 -5.43 -4.93 18.64
N GLN A 580 -5.93 -5.31 17.46
CA GLN A 580 -7.27 -5.83 17.26
C GLN A 580 -7.17 -7.35 17.17
N PHE A 581 -8.05 -8.05 17.90
CA PHE A 581 -8.04 -9.51 17.99
C PHE A 581 -9.47 -10.05 18.02
N CYS A 582 -9.60 -11.34 17.72
CA CYS A 582 -10.81 -12.11 17.89
C CYS A 582 -10.76 -12.78 19.27
N ASP A 583 -11.74 -12.54 20.14
CA ASP A 583 -11.80 -13.25 21.42
C ASP A 583 -12.26 -14.70 21.25
N THR A 584 -12.20 -15.48 22.34
CA THR A 584 -12.59 -16.90 22.35
C THR A 584 -14.07 -17.14 22.04
N HIS A 585 -14.89 -16.09 22.08
CA HIS A 585 -16.30 -16.12 21.69
C HIS A 585 -16.53 -15.69 20.23
N GLY A 586 -15.47 -15.42 19.46
CA GLY A 586 -15.55 -14.97 18.08
C GLY A 586 -15.84 -13.48 17.90
N THR A 587 -15.75 -12.68 18.97
CA THR A 587 -16.05 -11.24 18.94
C THR A 587 -14.77 -10.44 18.75
N ASN A 588 -14.80 -9.49 17.80
CA ASN A 588 -13.67 -8.60 17.58
C ASN A 588 -13.54 -7.57 18.71
N ARG A 589 -12.37 -7.55 19.36
CA ARG A 589 -12.02 -6.60 20.42
C ARG A 589 -10.68 -5.93 20.12
N THR A 590 -10.36 -4.91 20.92
CA THR A 590 -9.06 -4.23 20.86
C THR A 590 -8.44 -4.20 22.26
N GLY A 591 -7.12 -4.10 22.35
CA GLY A 591 -6.40 -4.06 23.61
C GLY A 591 -4.89 -3.89 23.46
N PHE A 592 -4.18 -3.96 24.57
CA PHE A 592 -2.73 -3.89 24.63
C PHE A 592 -2.13 -5.21 25.11
N ILE A 593 -1.15 -5.73 24.36
CA ILE A 593 -0.33 -6.87 24.77
C ILE A 593 0.48 -6.47 26.01
N GLN A 594 0.34 -7.22 27.11
CA GLN A 594 1.07 -6.99 28.35
C GLN A 594 2.32 -7.85 28.45
N SER A 595 2.25 -9.09 27.98
CA SER A 595 3.36 -10.03 27.99
C SER A 595 3.12 -11.14 26.98
N ILE A 596 4.21 -11.74 26.51
CA ILE A 596 4.21 -12.78 25.48
C ILE A 596 5.04 -13.92 26.02
N TRP A 597 4.48 -15.13 26.03
CA TRP A 597 5.09 -16.30 26.65
C TRP A 597 5.12 -17.46 25.68
N ILE A 598 6.25 -18.17 25.64
CA ILE A 598 6.37 -19.48 24.99
C ILE A 598 6.45 -20.53 26.08
N LEU A 599 5.61 -21.56 25.95
CA LEU A 599 5.71 -22.77 26.76
C LEU A 599 5.36 -24.01 25.92
N PRO A 600 5.89 -25.19 26.30
CA PRO A 600 5.55 -26.44 25.65
C PRO A 600 4.16 -26.91 26.13
N VAL A 601 3.29 -27.17 25.16
CA VAL A 601 2.08 -27.95 25.35
C VAL A 601 2.42 -29.34 24.81
N GLU A 602 2.69 -30.28 25.72
CA GLU A 602 3.33 -31.58 25.42
C GLU A 602 4.71 -31.41 24.76
N GLN A 603 4.86 -31.81 23.49
CA GLN A 603 6.08 -31.68 22.71
C GLN A 603 6.05 -30.50 21.73
N GLN A 604 5.00 -29.68 21.74
CA GLN A 604 4.89 -28.54 20.82
C GLN A 604 5.05 -27.21 21.54
N LEU A 605 5.96 -26.36 21.06
CA LEU A 605 6.08 -24.99 21.55
C LEU A 605 4.92 -24.15 21.05
N GLN A 606 4.21 -23.55 22.00
CA GLN A 606 3.07 -22.70 21.73
C GLN A 606 3.33 -21.30 22.29
N THR A 607 2.99 -20.29 21.51
CA THR A 607 3.08 -18.88 21.91
C THR A 607 1.72 -18.40 22.43
N PHE A 608 1.73 -17.77 23.59
CA PHE A 608 0.55 -17.20 24.24
C PHE A 608 0.76 -15.71 24.50
N LEU A 609 -0.26 -14.92 24.19
CA LEU A 609 -0.28 -13.48 24.44
C LEU A 609 -1.26 -13.16 25.55
N LEU A 610 -0.79 -12.46 26.57
CA LEU A 610 -1.66 -11.90 27.61
C LEU A 610 -2.02 -10.48 27.21
N VAL A 611 -3.28 -10.24 26.88
CA VAL A 611 -3.78 -8.97 26.37
C VAL A 611 -4.77 -8.36 27.35
N ARG A 612 -4.58 -7.07 27.67
CA ARG A 612 -5.58 -6.28 28.39
C ARG A 612 -6.53 -5.64 27.37
N PRO A 613 -7.82 -6.04 27.33
CA PRO A 613 -8.79 -5.42 26.44
C PRO A 613 -9.02 -3.95 26.82
N HIS A 614 -9.39 -3.12 25.85
CA HIS A 614 -9.83 -1.75 26.12
C HIS A 614 -11.19 -1.75 26.81
N ASN A 615 -11.34 -0.92 27.84
CA ASN A 615 -12.56 -0.80 28.62
C ASN A 615 -13.60 0.04 27.87
N PRO A 616 -14.79 -0.50 27.53
CA PRO A 616 -15.82 0.29 26.86
C PRO A 616 -16.34 1.40 27.78
N LEU A 617 -16.69 2.55 27.19
CA LEU A 617 -17.37 3.60 27.93
C LEU A 617 -18.80 3.19 28.32
N PRO A 618 -19.32 3.66 29.46
CA PRO A 618 -20.74 3.56 29.79
C PRO A 618 -21.62 4.10 28.66
N GLY A 619 -22.74 3.43 28.36
CA GLY A 619 -23.64 3.79 27.26
C GLY A 619 -23.99 5.29 27.16
N PRO A 620 -24.43 5.96 28.26
CA PRO A 620 -24.76 7.38 28.23
C PRO A 620 -23.58 8.29 27.87
N GLU A 621 -22.36 7.91 28.25
CA GLU A 621 -21.17 8.67 27.90
C GLU A 621 -20.76 8.42 26.45
N PHE A 622 -20.82 7.18 26.00
CA PHE A 622 -20.53 6.83 24.61
C PHE A 622 -21.44 7.60 23.63
N GLN A 623 -22.73 7.73 23.94
CA GLN A 623 -23.70 8.47 23.13
C GLN A 623 -23.39 9.97 22.95
N ARG A 624 -22.56 10.55 23.84
CA ARG A 624 -22.12 11.95 23.74
C ARG A 624 -20.96 12.14 22.76
N THR A 625 -20.35 11.05 22.30
CA THR A 625 -19.18 11.06 21.42
C THR A 625 -19.62 10.92 19.96
N PRO A 626 -18.86 11.46 18.99
CA PRO A 626 -19.21 11.33 17.57
C PRO A 626 -19.26 9.86 17.11
N TYR A 627 -18.48 9.00 17.75
CA TYR A 627 -18.34 7.59 17.38
C TYR A 627 -19.60 6.75 17.62
N ALA A 628 -20.53 7.21 18.47
CA ALA A 628 -21.85 6.58 18.60
C ALA A 628 -22.75 6.81 17.38
N HIS A 629 -22.55 7.94 16.69
CA HIS A 629 -23.37 8.39 15.56
C HIS A 629 -22.73 8.02 14.20
N TYR A 630 -21.41 7.88 14.15
CA TYR A 630 -20.65 7.54 12.94
C TYR A 630 -19.92 6.19 13.06
N GLN A 631 -20.69 5.10 13.15
CA GLN A 631 -20.17 3.75 13.41
C GLN A 631 -19.25 3.20 12.29
N ASN A 632 -19.37 3.72 11.07
CA ASN A 632 -18.56 3.26 9.92
C ASN A 632 -17.12 3.81 9.92
N LEU A 633 -16.73 4.65 10.90
CA LEU A 633 -15.38 5.23 10.98
C LEU A 633 -14.29 4.25 11.45
N LYS A 634 -14.60 2.95 11.66
CA LYS A 634 -13.67 1.95 12.23
C LYS A 634 -12.91 2.48 13.46
N THR A 635 -13.54 3.40 14.18
CA THR A 635 -12.94 4.16 15.28
C THR A 635 -13.91 4.16 16.43
N HIS A 636 -13.41 3.83 17.61
CA HIS A 636 -14.19 3.74 18.82
C HIS A 636 -13.44 4.42 19.96
N ILE A 637 -14.16 4.75 21.04
CA ILE A 637 -13.61 5.46 22.18
C ILE A 637 -13.86 4.67 23.44
N TYR A 638 -12.79 4.53 24.23
CA TYR A 638 -12.70 3.69 25.40
C TYR A 638 -12.28 4.51 26.62
N ASP A 639 -12.45 3.94 27.81
CA ASP A 639 -11.80 4.44 29.01
C ASP A 639 -10.29 4.23 28.89
N ALA A 640 -9.49 5.25 29.25
CA ALA A 640 -8.04 5.13 29.23
C ALA A 640 -7.48 4.28 30.39
N THR A 641 -8.31 4.01 31.40
CA THR A 641 -7.97 3.16 32.54
C THR A 641 -7.78 1.71 32.08
N PRO A 642 -6.67 1.04 32.44
CA PRO A 642 -6.45 -0.36 32.09
C PRO A 642 -7.57 -1.29 32.54
N SER A 643 -7.93 -2.28 31.71
CA SER A 643 -8.85 -3.35 32.12
C SER A 643 -8.29 -4.13 33.30
N PRO A 644 -9.12 -4.46 34.31
CA PRO A 644 -8.71 -5.35 35.40
C PRO A 644 -8.59 -6.81 34.93
N TYR A 645 -9.19 -7.15 33.78
CA TYR A 645 -9.16 -8.49 33.19
C TYR A 645 -8.05 -8.60 32.15
N ILE A 646 -7.42 -9.78 32.10
CA ILE A 646 -6.44 -10.18 31.08
C ILE A 646 -7.04 -11.36 30.31
N ILE A 647 -6.90 -11.35 29.00
CA ILE A 647 -7.32 -12.42 28.10
C ILE A 647 -6.07 -13.09 27.53
N VAL A 648 -6.07 -14.42 27.45
CA VAL A 648 -5.04 -15.19 26.77
C VAL A 648 -5.45 -15.43 25.33
N LEU A 649 -4.53 -15.21 24.39
CA LEU A 649 -4.73 -15.38 22.95
C LEU A 649 -3.54 -16.14 22.36
N GLU A 650 -3.73 -16.72 21.18
CA GLU A 650 -2.64 -17.19 20.32
C GLU A 650 -2.34 -16.17 19.21
N PRO A 651 -1.14 -16.21 18.59
CA PRO A 651 -0.80 -15.32 17.47
C PRO A 651 -1.84 -15.31 16.34
N LYS A 652 -2.48 -16.45 16.06
CA LYS A 652 -3.52 -16.61 15.02
C LYS A 652 -4.78 -15.77 15.27
N ASP A 653 -5.05 -15.41 16.53
CA ASP A 653 -6.25 -14.67 16.93
C ASP A 653 -6.07 -13.15 16.75
N ILE A 654 -4.83 -12.69 16.56
CA ILE A 654 -4.53 -11.29 16.24
C ILE A 654 -4.94 -11.02 14.80
N LEU A 655 -5.71 -9.94 14.61
CA LEU A 655 -6.14 -9.49 13.30
C LEU A 655 -5.18 -8.44 12.73
N SER A 656 -4.80 -7.46 13.54
CA SER A 656 -3.87 -6.39 13.14
C SER A 656 -3.48 -5.50 14.31
N HIS A 657 -2.51 -4.61 14.10
CA HIS A 657 -2.28 -3.45 14.96
C HIS A 657 -3.47 -2.47 14.92
N VAL A 658 -3.61 -1.63 15.95
CA VAL A 658 -4.52 -0.47 15.95
C VAL A 658 -3.76 0.80 16.26
N THR A 659 -4.28 1.94 15.82
CA THR A 659 -3.74 3.24 16.22
C THR A 659 -4.52 3.79 17.39
N THR A 660 -3.84 4.44 18.33
CA THR A 660 -4.47 4.94 19.55
C THR A 660 -4.09 6.39 19.83
N LEU A 661 -5.03 7.16 20.35
CA LEU A 661 -4.83 8.55 20.76
C LEU A 661 -5.49 8.78 22.12
N ARG A 662 -4.68 9.14 23.13
CA ARG A 662 -5.17 9.51 24.46
C ARG A 662 -5.76 10.92 24.43
N ARG A 663 -6.93 11.09 25.04
CA ARG A 663 -7.59 12.39 25.18
C ARG A 663 -7.68 12.79 26.65
N PRO A 664 -7.44 14.08 26.98
CA PRO A 664 -7.47 14.54 28.35
C PRO A 664 -8.88 14.43 28.95
N ALA A 665 -8.95 14.45 30.28
CA ALA A 665 -10.22 14.58 30.99
C ALA A 665 -10.93 15.88 30.56
N GLY A 666 -12.24 15.80 30.38
CA GLY A 666 -13.09 16.88 29.87
C GLY A 666 -13.42 16.77 28.38
N THR A 667 -12.69 15.96 27.59
CA THR A 667 -13.04 15.73 26.18
C THR A 667 -14.43 15.07 26.09
N TYR A 668 -15.29 15.61 25.21
CA TYR A 668 -16.73 15.26 25.12
C TYR A 668 -17.52 15.45 26.44
N GLY A 669 -16.95 16.17 27.39
CA GLY A 669 -17.43 16.35 28.76
C GLY A 669 -17.43 15.06 29.59
N ILE A 670 -16.51 14.13 29.29
CA ILE A 670 -16.21 12.94 30.09
C ILE A 670 -15.12 13.32 31.10
N LEU A 671 -15.37 13.16 32.40
CA LEU A 671 -14.49 13.68 33.48
C LEU A 671 -13.20 12.89 33.71
N ARG A 672 -12.90 11.91 32.85
CA ARG A 672 -11.71 11.07 32.92
C ARG A 672 -11.03 10.99 31.56
N GLN A 673 -9.77 10.58 31.56
CA GLN A 673 -9.03 10.36 30.32
C GLN A 673 -9.71 9.27 29.49
N THR A 674 -9.74 9.47 28.18
CA THR A 674 -10.28 8.50 27.24
C THR A 674 -9.23 8.10 26.21
N LEU A 675 -9.44 6.96 25.57
CA LEU A 675 -8.57 6.42 24.54
C LEU A 675 -9.39 6.24 23.27
N VAL A 676 -9.07 7.01 22.23
CA VAL A 676 -9.67 6.81 20.91
C VAL A 676 -8.81 5.81 20.16
N VAL A 677 -9.44 4.79 19.58
CA VAL A 677 -8.77 3.65 18.93
C VAL A 677 -9.33 3.49 17.53
N CYS A 678 -8.47 3.49 16.52
CA CYS A 678 -8.84 3.25 15.12
C CYS A 678 -8.26 1.91 14.64
N SER A 679 -9.15 1.02 14.20
CA SER A 679 -8.83 -0.33 13.72
C SER A 679 -8.66 -0.41 12.20
N ALA A 680 -8.54 0.74 11.51
CA ALA A 680 -8.41 0.78 10.05
C ALA A 680 -7.10 0.19 9.51
N LEU A 681 -6.10 -0.05 10.36
CA LEU A 681 -4.90 -0.83 10.01
C LEU A 681 -5.25 -2.30 9.66
N ASN A 682 -6.42 -2.79 10.11
CA ASN A 682 -7.02 -4.00 9.57
C ASN A 682 -7.59 -3.72 8.17
N ARG A 683 -6.77 -4.02 7.17
CA ARG A 683 -7.07 -3.86 5.75
C ARG A 683 -7.44 -5.19 5.09
N ASP A 684 -7.78 -6.23 5.86
CA ASP A 684 -8.18 -7.54 5.35
C ASP A 684 -7.13 -8.26 4.48
N ARG A 685 -5.84 -8.00 4.77
CA ARG A 685 -4.69 -8.64 4.10
C ARG A 685 -4.47 -10.03 4.69
N LYS A 686 -5.33 -11.00 4.35
CA LYS A 686 -5.14 -12.43 4.65
C LYS A 686 -5.10 -13.21 3.34
#